data_AF-A0A7K9PLD2-F1
#
_entry.id   AF-A0A7K9PLD2-F1
#
_cell.length_a   1.000
_cell.length_b   1.000
_cell.length_c   1.000
_cell.angle_alpha   90.00
_cell.angle_beta   90.00
_cell.angle_gamma   90.00
#
_symmetry.space_group_name_H-M   'P 1'
#
loop_
_entity.id
_entity.type
_entity.pdbx_description
1 polymer ?
#
loop_
_entity_poly.entity_id
_entity_poly.type
_entity_poly.pdbx_seq_one_letter_code
_entity_poly.pdbx_strand_id
1 'polypeptide(L)'
;SINKAMEKDHEEYNIGVLDIYGFEIFQKNGFEQFCINFVNEKLQQIFIELTLKAEQEEYVQEGIRWTPIEYFNNKIVCDLIENKVNPPGIMSILDDVCATMHAVGEGADQTLLQKLQMQIGTHEHFNSWNQGFIIHHYAGKVSYDMDGFCERNRDVLFMDLIELMQSSDLPFIKALFPENLQVDKKGRPTTAGSKIKKQANDLVGTLMKCTPHYIRCIKPNETKKSRDWEESRVKHQVEYLGLKENIRVRRAGYAYRRVFKKFLQRYAILTKATWPSWKGEEKQGVLHLLQSVNMDPDQYQLGKSKVFIKAPESLFLLEEMRERKYDGYARAIQKAWRKYAARKKYVQMREEASDLLLNKKERRRNSINRNFVGDYIGMEDHPELRQFVGKREKIDFADTVTKYDRRFKSVKRDLVLTPKCIYLIGREKIKQGPEKGQVKEVLKRRMELERILSVSLSTMQDDIFILHEQEYDSLLESVFKTEFLSLLSKRYEEKTQRKLPLKFSNTLEVKLKKESWGPWSSAGSRQVQFMQGQGDIAILKPSNKVLQISIGPGLPKNSRPTRRNLTQGRGYSSRSQNQTYPMRAAPPPPAGVRTACTHTSFTSSRSAAKWSNKSPPACSPSPDPRKSMGQSEEPVHKISQQPESLDFLKVPDQGAAGVRRQTTSRPPPAGGRPKPQPKPKPQVPQCRALYAYDAQDTDELSFNANDVIDIIKEDPSGWWTGRLRGKQGLFPNNYVTKI
;
A
#
# COMPACT_ATOMS: atom_id res chain seq x y z
N SER A 1 4.37 56.24 8.17
CA SER A 1 3.24 56.07 9.11
C SER A 1 3.34 54.74 9.85
N ILE A 2 3.09 53.60 9.19
CA ILE A 2 2.96 52.26 9.84
C ILE A 2 4.11 51.95 10.81
N ASN A 3 5.38 52.08 10.40
CA ASN A 3 6.53 51.75 11.26
C ASN A 3 6.51 52.50 12.60
N LYS A 4 6.15 53.80 12.60
CA LYS A 4 6.04 54.63 13.82
C LYS A 4 4.89 54.20 14.75
N ALA A 5 3.90 53.46 14.23
CA ALA A 5 2.83 52.85 15.03
C ALA A 5 3.17 51.41 15.50
N MET A 6 4.35 50.88 15.14
CA MET A 6 4.87 49.57 15.57
C MET A 6 6.23 49.70 16.28
N GLU A 7 6.71 50.92 16.47
CA GLU A 7 7.95 51.27 17.17
C GLU A 7 7.82 50.94 18.66
N LYS A 8 8.90 50.44 19.27
CA LYS A 8 8.93 50.01 20.68
C LYS A 8 10.05 50.74 21.42
N ASP A 9 9.84 51.02 22.69
CA ASP A 9 10.82 51.70 23.55
C ASP A 9 11.99 50.79 24.00
N HIS A 10 11.98 49.50 23.63
CA HIS A 10 12.98 48.50 24.03
C HIS A 10 13.28 47.49 22.91
N GLU A 11 14.49 46.94 22.92
CA GLU A 11 14.92 45.90 21.96
C GLU A 11 14.37 44.50 22.33
N GLU A 12 14.03 43.71 21.31
CA GLU A 12 13.54 42.33 21.42
C GLU A 12 14.14 41.43 20.32
N TYR A 13 14.05 40.11 20.50
CA TYR A 13 14.37 39.15 19.44
C TYR A 13 13.32 39.20 18.32
N ASN A 14 13.72 39.69 17.15
CA ASN A 14 12.83 39.88 16.01
C ASN A 14 12.87 38.71 15.01
N ILE A 15 11.70 38.34 14.48
CA ILE A 15 11.56 37.43 13.33
C ILE A 15 11.31 38.26 12.09
N GLY A 16 12.35 38.46 11.26
CA GLY A 16 12.22 39.12 9.97
C GLY A 16 11.62 38.18 8.92
N VAL A 17 10.62 38.66 8.17
CA VAL A 17 10.11 38.00 6.96
C VAL A 17 10.48 38.87 5.76
N LEU A 18 11.22 38.29 4.81
CA LEU A 18 11.63 38.94 3.57
C LEU A 18 10.84 38.31 2.42
N ASP A 19 9.88 39.05 1.87
CA ASP A 19 9.25 38.73 0.58
C ASP A 19 9.95 39.53 -0.53
N ILE A 20 10.29 38.85 -1.63
CA ILE A 20 11.07 39.40 -2.75
C ILE A 20 10.68 38.73 -4.05
N TYR A 21 10.80 39.49 -5.15
CA TYR A 21 10.80 38.95 -6.49
C TYR A 21 11.94 37.93 -6.65
N GLY A 22 11.60 36.72 -7.07
CA GLY A 22 12.59 35.74 -7.51
C GLY A 22 13.24 36.15 -8.84
N PHE A 23 14.32 35.47 -9.20
CA PHE A 23 15.06 35.69 -10.44
C PHE A 23 14.14 35.71 -11.68
N GLU A 24 14.25 36.76 -12.50
CA GLU A 24 13.39 37.00 -13.67
C GLU A 24 14.12 36.73 -14.98
N ILE A 25 13.48 35.95 -15.86
CA ILE A 25 13.93 35.70 -17.24
C ILE A 25 12.72 35.81 -18.17
N PHE A 26 12.66 36.88 -18.94
CA PHE A 26 11.62 37.18 -19.93
C PHE A 26 12.20 37.27 -21.34
N GLN A 27 11.33 37.45 -22.34
CA GLN A 27 11.72 37.56 -23.76
C GLN A 27 12.46 38.87 -24.07
N LYS A 28 12.16 39.96 -23.35
CA LYS A 28 12.93 41.21 -23.29
C LYS A 28 13.10 41.55 -21.81
N ASN A 29 14.35 41.78 -21.38
CA ASN A 29 14.71 42.09 -19.99
C ASN A 29 15.31 43.49 -19.95
N GLY A 30 14.76 44.38 -19.12
CA GLY A 30 15.23 45.76 -18.99
C GLY A 30 16.17 45.99 -17.81
N PHE A 31 16.38 47.26 -17.49
CA PHE A 31 17.12 47.71 -16.30
C PHE A 31 16.51 47.18 -14.99
N GLU A 32 15.20 47.04 -14.96
CA GLU A 32 14.42 46.52 -13.83
C GLU A 32 14.74 45.04 -13.56
N GLN A 33 14.71 44.19 -14.60
CA GLN A 33 15.12 42.79 -14.50
C GLN A 33 16.60 42.68 -14.09
N PHE A 34 17.47 43.52 -14.65
CA PHE A 34 18.89 43.57 -14.27
C PHE A 34 19.07 43.87 -12.77
N CYS A 35 18.31 44.82 -12.23
CA CYS A 35 18.33 45.15 -10.80
C CYS A 35 17.75 44.02 -9.93
N ILE A 36 16.62 43.41 -10.31
CA ILE A 36 16.01 42.28 -9.59
C ILE A 36 16.96 41.07 -9.58
N ASN A 37 17.60 40.78 -10.71
CA ASN A 37 18.54 39.67 -10.85
C ASN A 37 19.85 39.92 -10.09
N PHE A 38 20.35 41.17 -10.04
CA PHE A 38 21.46 41.54 -9.16
C PHE A 38 21.15 41.32 -7.68
N VAL A 39 19.96 41.73 -7.21
CA VAL A 39 19.54 41.49 -5.81
C VAL A 39 19.43 39.98 -5.52
N ASN A 40 18.89 39.19 -6.46
CA ASN A 40 18.86 37.72 -6.35
C ASN A 40 20.28 37.10 -6.34
N GLU A 41 21.21 37.59 -7.17
CA GLU A 41 22.62 37.15 -7.22
C GLU A 41 23.30 37.34 -5.85
N LYS A 42 23.16 38.54 -5.26
CA LYS A 42 23.67 38.89 -3.92
C LYS A 42 23.08 37.99 -2.83
N LEU A 43 21.75 37.79 -2.84
CA LEU A 43 21.09 36.95 -1.84
C LEU A 43 21.44 35.46 -1.99
N GLN A 44 21.68 34.98 -3.22
CA GLN A 44 22.14 33.61 -3.46
C GLN A 44 23.60 33.40 -3.04
N GLN A 45 24.48 34.39 -3.20
CA GLN A 45 25.86 34.35 -2.66
C GLN A 45 25.84 34.08 -1.15
N ILE A 46 25.01 34.81 -0.43
CA ILE A 46 24.90 34.74 1.05
C ILE A 46 24.17 33.48 1.49
N PHE A 47 23.17 33.02 0.74
CA PHE A 47 22.54 31.72 0.95
C PHE A 47 23.60 30.61 1.00
N ILE A 48 24.53 30.61 0.03
CA ILE A 48 25.58 29.60 -0.06
C ILE A 48 26.62 29.79 1.06
N GLU A 49 27.08 31.02 1.30
CA GLU A 49 28.05 31.34 2.35
C GLU A 49 27.55 30.95 3.76
N LEU A 50 26.33 31.36 4.13
CA LEU A 50 25.72 31.00 5.43
C LEU A 50 25.42 29.50 5.52
N THR A 51 25.00 28.85 4.43
CA THR A 51 24.79 27.39 4.44
C THR A 51 26.09 26.64 4.68
N LEU A 52 27.16 26.99 3.96
CA LEU A 52 28.48 26.37 4.12
C LEU A 52 29.07 26.62 5.51
N LYS A 53 28.97 27.86 6.01
CA LYS A 53 29.41 28.23 7.36
C LYS A 53 28.68 27.42 8.44
N ALA A 54 27.35 27.31 8.37
CA ALA A 54 26.57 26.53 9.32
C ALA A 54 26.90 25.03 9.29
N GLU A 55 27.24 24.47 8.12
CA GLU A 55 27.68 23.07 8.02
C GLU A 55 29.11 22.88 8.54
N GLN A 56 30.03 23.81 8.30
CA GLN A 56 31.37 23.83 8.91
C GLN A 56 31.27 23.90 10.45
N GLU A 57 30.45 24.80 10.98
CA GLU A 57 30.23 24.97 12.41
C GLU A 57 29.66 23.71 13.06
N GLU A 58 28.65 23.05 12.45
CA GLU A 58 28.15 21.78 12.97
C GLU A 58 29.23 20.67 12.93
N TYR A 59 30.03 20.61 11.87
CA TYR A 59 31.07 19.58 11.73
C TYR A 59 32.17 19.77 12.78
N VAL A 60 32.60 21.02 13.04
CA VAL A 60 33.53 21.36 14.12
C VAL A 60 32.94 21.04 15.50
N GLN A 61 31.66 21.41 15.73
CA GLN A 61 30.96 21.07 16.97
C GLN A 61 30.89 19.56 17.22
N GLU A 62 30.63 18.76 16.19
CA GLU A 62 30.49 17.29 16.28
C GLU A 62 31.82 16.52 16.14
N GLY A 63 32.94 17.18 15.81
CA GLY A 63 34.23 16.52 15.60
C GLY A 63 34.35 15.73 14.29
N ILE A 64 33.62 16.16 13.27
CA ILE A 64 33.55 15.57 11.92
C ILE A 64 34.69 16.14 11.07
N ARG A 65 35.26 15.31 10.16
CA ARG A 65 36.35 15.76 9.28
C ARG A 65 35.76 16.62 8.16
N TRP A 66 36.05 17.92 8.18
CA TRP A 66 35.73 18.79 7.06
C TRP A 66 36.49 18.35 5.79
N THR A 67 35.77 18.35 4.67
CA THR A 67 36.34 18.25 3.32
C THR A 67 35.85 19.49 2.57
N PRO A 68 36.73 20.29 1.93
CA PRO A 68 36.30 21.44 1.15
C PRO A 68 35.25 21.03 0.11
N ILE A 69 34.08 21.68 0.14
CA ILE A 69 33.03 21.48 -0.84
C ILE A 69 33.31 22.42 -2.02
N GLU A 70 33.49 21.86 -3.22
CA GLU A 70 33.49 22.63 -4.45
C GLU A 70 32.07 23.11 -4.78
N TYR A 71 31.92 24.41 -5.02
CA TYR A 71 30.66 25.05 -5.40
C TYR A 71 30.92 26.21 -6.36
N PHE A 72 29.91 26.61 -7.14
CA PHE A 72 29.99 27.81 -7.96
C PHE A 72 29.94 29.06 -7.08
N ASN A 73 31.08 29.73 -6.87
CA ASN A 73 31.15 30.98 -6.13
C ASN A 73 30.73 32.16 -7.03
N ASN A 74 29.45 32.49 -6.98
CA ASN A 74 28.84 33.52 -7.81
C ASN A 74 29.25 34.97 -7.46
N LYS A 75 30.11 35.19 -6.45
CA LYS A 75 30.68 36.52 -6.13
C LYS A 75 31.27 37.21 -7.37
N ILE A 76 31.87 36.45 -8.29
CA ILE A 76 32.41 36.97 -9.56
C ILE A 76 31.35 37.67 -10.44
N VAL A 77 30.08 37.28 -10.34
CA VAL A 77 28.95 37.92 -11.03
C VAL A 77 28.48 39.16 -10.24
N CYS A 78 28.49 39.10 -8.90
CA CYS A 78 28.24 40.29 -8.07
C CYS A 78 29.29 41.39 -8.32
N ASP A 79 30.57 41.02 -8.35
CA ASP A 79 31.69 41.92 -8.61
C ASP A 79 31.60 42.55 -10.02
N LEU A 80 31.31 41.75 -11.05
CA LEU A 80 31.04 42.22 -12.42
C LEU A 80 29.97 43.32 -12.48
N ILE A 81 28.94 43.24 -11.62
CA ILE A 81 27.83 44.20 -11.60
C ILE A 81 28.16 45.42 -10.72
N GLU A 82 28.72 45.20 -9.52
CA GLU A 82 28.77 46.21 -8.46
C GLU A 82 30.17 46.79 -8.14
N ASN A 83 31.26 46.25 -8.68
CA ASN A 83 32.60 46.72 -8.33
C ASN A 83 32.78 48.23 -8.64
N LYS A 84 33.38 48.98 -7.70
CA LYS A 84 33.68 50.42 -7.83
C LYS A 84 35.12 50.71 -8.25
N VAL A 85 36.01 49.73 -8.17
CA VAL A 85 37.46 49.86 -8.39
C VAL A 85 37.83 49.13 -9.68
N ASN A 86 38.96 49.45 -10.31
CA ASN A 86 39.40 48.80 -11.56
C ASN A 86 39.48 47.26 -11.43
N PRO A 87 38.83 46.45 -12.29
CA PRO A 87 37.93 46.83 -13.38
C PRO A 87 36.53 47.23 -12.88
N PRO A 88 35.98 48.38 -13.31
CA PRO A 88 34.69 48.88 -12.83
C PRO A 88 33.55 47.96 -13.27
N GLY A 89 32.60 47.73 -12.36
CA GLY A 89 31.40 46.93 -12.63
C GLY A 89 30.34 47.70 -13.43
N ILE A 90 29.41 46.95 -14.03
CA ILE A 90 28.37 47.45 -14.95
C ILE A 90 27.64 48.70 -14.40
N MET A 91 27.26 48.69 -13.11
CA MET A 91 26.56 49.83 -12.50
C MET A 91 27.42 51.10 -12.42
N SER A 92 28.73 50.98 -12.21
CA SER A 92 29.62 52.14 -12.18
C SER A 92 29.88 52.70 -13.59
N ILE A 93 29.98 51.84 -14.61
CA ILE A 93 30.09 52.26 -16.01
C ILE A 93 28.82 52.98 -16.47
N LEU A 94 27.65 52.43 -16.10
CA LEU A 94 26.34 53.03 -16.32
C LEU A 94 26.19 54.40 -15.62
N ASP A 95 26.54 54.51 -14.34
CA ASP A 95 26.49 55.78 -13.59
C ASP A 95 27.38 56.86 -14.23
N ASP A 96 28.59 56.53 -14.68
CA ASP A 96 29.47 57.49 -15.39
C ASP A 96 28.97 57.84 -16.81
N VAL A 97 28.26 56.96 -17.53
CA VAL A 97 27.59 57.34 -18.80
C VAL A 97 26.41 58.26 -18.54
N CYS A 98 25.54 57.92 -17.58
CA CYS A 98 24.43 58.77 -17.15
C CYS A 98 24.91 60.19 -16.77
N ALA A 99 26.06 60.29 -16.10
CA ALA A 99 26.68 61.54 -15.65
C ALA A 99 27.49 62.32 -16.71
N THR A 100 27.77 61.72 -17.88
CA THR A 100 28.48 62.41 -18.99
C THR A 100 27.58 62.78 -20.15
N MET A 101 26.55 61.98 -20.43
CA MET A 101 25.63 62.19 -21.57
C MET A 101 24.40 63.03 -21.22
N HIS A 102 24.51 64.00 -20.31
CA HIS A 102 23.37 64.76 -19.77
C HIS A 102 22.57 65.57 -20.81
N ALA A 103 23.19 65.99 -21.91
CA ALA A 103 22.60 66.93 -22.88
C ALA A 103 21.99 66.28 -24.14
N VAL A 104 22.18 64.97 -24.36
CA VAL A 104 21.71 64.27 -25.56
C VAL A 104 21.11 62.93 -25.13
N GLY A 105 19.80 62.74 -25.38
CA GLY A 105 19.12 61.46 -25.10
C GLY A 105 19.50 60.38 -26.12
N GLU A 106 19.63 60.77 -27.38
CA GLU A 106 19.99 59.87 -28.48
C GLU A 106 21.43 59.35 -28.34
N GLY A 107 21.60 58.03 -28.39
CA GLY A 107 22.91 57.37 -28.41
C GLY A 107 23.57 57.09 -27.05
N ALA A 108 23.01 57.56 -25.93
CA ALA A 108 23.59 57.31 -24.59
C ALA A 108 23.75 55.81 -24.27
N ASP A 109 22.72 55.01 -24.56
CA ASP A 109 22.74 53.55 -24.36
C ASP A 109 23.74 52.84 -25.30
N GLN A 110 23.96 53.37 -26.51
CA GLN A 110 24.98 52.86 -27.44
C GLN A 110 26.40 53.17 -26.94
N THR A 111 26.62 54.35 -26.38
CA THR A 111 27.88 54.72 -25.71
C THR A 111 28.14 53.85 -24.47
N LEU A 112 27.10 53.51 -23.71
CA LEU A 112 27.21 52.55 -22.61
C LEU A 112 27.63 51.16 -23.10
N LEU A 113 26.95 50.62 -24.11
CA LEU A 113 27.30 49.32 -24.71
C LEU A 113 28.77 49.28 -25.19
N GLN A 114 29.24 50.35 -25.83
CA GLN A 114 30.66 50.49 -26.24
C GLN A 114 31.62 50.51 -25.04
N LYS A 115 31.33 51.27 -23.97
CA LYS A 115 32.17 51.28 -22.76
C LYS A 115 32.18 49.92 -22.05
N LEU A 116 31.05 49.23 -21.97
CA LEU A 116 30.96 47.88 -21.40
C LEU A 116 31.83 46.90 -22.21
N GLN A 117 31.70 46.89 -23.54
CA GLN A 117 32.54 46.04 -24.40
C GLN A 117 34.03 46.37 -24.25
N MET A 118 34.41 47.65 -24.12
CA MET A 118 35.78 48.08 -23.95
C MET A 118 36.38 47.73 -22.57
N GLN A 119 35.61 47.80 -21.49
CA GLN A 119 36.13 47.68 -20.11
C GLN A 119 35.92 46.30 -19.47
N ILE A 120 34.87 45.57 -19.85
CA ILE A 120 34.53 44.25 -19.29
C ILE A 120 34.26 43.17 -20.36
N GLY A 121 34.46 43.47 -21.65
CA GLY A 121 34.17 42.56 -22.77
C GLY A 121 34.97 41.25 -22.80
N THR A 122 36.02 41.12 -21.98
CA THR A 122 36.82 39.89 -21.83
C THR A 122 36.44 39.04 -20.62
N HIS A 123 35.44 39.43 -19.83
CA HIS A 123 35.03 38.72 -18.61
C HIS A 123 34.14 37.51 -18.93
N GLU A 124 34.46 36.33 -18.41
CA GLU A 124 33.78 35.05 -18.71
C GLU A 124 32.25 35.08 -18.54
N HIS A 125 31.77 35.88 -17.58
CA HIS A 125 30.34 36.03 -17.29
C HIS A 125 29.63 37.15 -18.07
N PHE A 126 30.31 37.81 -19.02
CA PHE A 126 29.78 38.92 -19.83
C PHE A 126 29.93 38.64 -21.32
N ASN A 127 28.91 38.93 -22.12
CA ASN A 127 28.98 38.99 -23.59
C ASN A 127 28.15 40.19 -24.09
N SER A 128 28.53 40.79 -25.23
CA SER A 128 27.80 41.92 -25.85
C SER A 128 27.28 41.56 -27.24
N TRP A 129 26.12 42.10 -27.62
CA TRP A 129 25.58 42.05 -28.98
C TRP A 129 25.09 43.45 -29.41
N ASN A 130 24.60 43.63 -30.64
CA ASN A 130 24.30 44.96 -31.19
C ASN A 130 23.20 45.76 -30.45
N GLN A 131 22.38 45.14 -29.60
CA GLN A 131 21.21 45.74 -28.95
C GLN A 131 21.21 45.58 -27.42
N GLY A 132 22.34 45.26 -26.78
CA GLY A 132 22.31 44.74 -25.41
C GLY A 132 23.54 43.95 -24.97
N PHE A 133 23.43 43.32 -23.81
CA PHE A 133 24.46 42.44 -23.25
C PHE A 133 23.84 41.21 -22.59
N ILE A 134 24.66 40.19 -22.35
CA ILE A 134 24.28 38.92 -21.75
C ILE A 134 25.14 38.71 -20.51
N ILE A 135 24.51 38.43 -19.37
CA ILE A 135 25.21 38.00 -18.15
C ILE A 135 24.97 36.51 -17.92
N HIS A 136 26.02 35.79 -17.54
CA HIS A 136 25.96 34.41 -17.06
C HIS A 136 25.74 34.41 -15.55
N HIS A 137 24.49 34.52 -15.11
CA HIS A 137 24.08 34.48 -13.69
C HIS A 137 24.09 33.06 -13.11
N TYR A 138 24.01 32.91 -11.78
CA TYR A 138 23.87 31.59 -11.14
C TYR A 138 22.67 30.79 -11.67
N ALA A 139 21.62 31.50 -12.09
CA ALA A 139 20.36 30.96 -12.58
C ALA A 139 20.37 30.61 -14.08
N GLY A 140 21.39 31.03 -14.84
CA GLY A 140 21.48 30.86 -16.29
C GLY A 140 21.91 32.12 -17.04
N LYS A 141 21.86 32.07 -18.37
CA LYS A 141 22.18 33.23 -19.22
C LYS A 141 20.97 34.13 -19.37
N VAL A 142 21.12 35.43 -19.11
CA VAL A 142 20.06 36.44 -19.31
C VAL A 142 20.55 37.50 -20.28
N SER A 143 19.82 37.70 -21.37
CA SER A 143 20.03 38.79 -22.33
C SER A 143 19.22 40.02 -21.89
N TYR A 144 19.92 41.12 -21.66
CA TYR A 144 19.36 42.43 -21.35
C TYR A 144 19.38 43.32 -22.60
N ASP A 145 18.28 44.02 -22.83
CA ASP A 145 18.13 45.01 -23.89
C ASP A 145 18.67 46.36 -23.41
N MET A 146 19.44 47.06 -24.24
CA MET A 146 19.98 48.39 -23.92
C MET A 146 18.91 49.50 -23.94
N ASP A 147 17.75 49.27 -24.55
CA ASP A 147 16.69 50.26 -24.81
C ASP A 147 16.16 50.97 -23.52
N GLY A 148 16.65 52.19 -23.30
CA GLY A 148 16.26 53.05 -22.17
C GLY A 148 17.00 52.78 -20.86
N PHE A 149 18.13 52.08 -20.89
CA PHE A 149 18.90 51.70 -19.68
C PHE A 149 19.44 52.92 -18.93
N CYS A 150 20.02 53.88 -19.66
CA CYS A 150 20.55 55.13 -19.12
C CYS A 150 19.45 56.08 -18.62
N GLU A 151 18.26 56.05 -19.23
CA GLU A 151 17.11 56.85 -18.79
C GLU A 151 16.60 56.35 -17.44
N ARG A 152 16.29 55.05 -17.34
CA ARG A 152 15.74 54.44 -16.12
C ARG A 152 16.73 54.48 -14.94
N ASN A 153 18.03 54.47 -15.21
CA ASN A 153 19.03 54.62 -14.14
C ASN A 153 19.15 56.05 -13.60
N ARG A 154 18.87 57.09 -14.40
CA ARG A 154 19.12 58.50 -14.00
C ARG A 154 18.39 58.86 -12.71
N ASP A 155 17.09 58.56 -12.62
CA ASP A 155 16.28 58.69 -11.39
C ASP A 155 16.47 60.03 -10.65
N VAL A 156 16.55 61.11 -11.45
CA VAL A 156 16.80 62.49 -10.99
C VAL A 156 15.48 63.22 -10.83
N LEU A 157 15.14 63.55 -9.59
CA LEU A 157 14.19 64.62 -9.29
C LEU A 157 14.97 65.94 -9.18
N PHE A 158 14.61 66.93 -10.00
CA PHE A 158 15.27 68.25 -9.98
C PHE A 158 14.93 69.03 -8.71
N MET A 159 15.89 69.79 -8.19
CA MET A 159 15.73 70.54 -6.93
C MET A 159 14.58 71.55 -7.00
N ASP A 160 14.38 72.17 -8.17
CA ASP A 160 13.31 73.16 -8.39
C ASP A 160 11.90 72.53 -8.28
N LEU A 161 11.78 71.23 -8.59
CA LEU A 161 10.55 70.46 -8.38
C LEU A 161 10.34 70.12 -6.90
N ILE A 162 11.42 69.83 -6.17
CA ILE A 162 11.35 69.63 -4.71
C ILE A 162 10.91 70.93 -4.02
N GLU A 163 11.50 72.08 -4.40
CA GLU A 163 11.15 73.40 -3.87
C GLU A 163 9.68 73.76 -4.17
N LEU A 164 9.19 73.49 -5.38
CA LEU A 164 7.79 73.68 -5.77
C LEU A 164 6.81 72.79 -4.96
N MET A 165 7.20 71.56 -4.62
CA MET A 165 6.36 70.70 -3.77
C MET A 165 6.44 71.12 -2.29
N GLN A 166 7.61 71.59 -1.83
CA GLN A 166 7.80 72.18 -0.51
C GLN A 166 7.09 73.53 -0.33
N SER A 167 6.76 74.25 -1.41
CA SER A 167 5.94 75.48 -1.32
C SER A 167 4.42 75.20 -1.19
N SER A 168 3.97 73.94 -1.29
CA SER A 168 2.54 73.59 -1.22
C SER A 168 1.91 73.88 0.15
N ASP A 169 0.73 74.52 0.20
CA ASP A 169 0.01 74.75 1.47
C ASP A 169 -0.46 73.47 2.17
N LEU A 170 -0.53 72.34 1.46
CA LEU A 170 -0.94 71.06 2.03
C LEU A 170 0.19 70.41 2.85
N PRO A 171 0.05 70.24 4.19
CA PRO A 171 1.11 69.66 5.02
C PRO A 171 1.49 68.23 4.63
N PHE A 172 0.55 67.48 4.04
CA PHE A 172 0.82 66.15 3.49
C PHE A 172 1.82 66.19 2.32
N ILE A 173 1.70 67.17 1.42
CA ILE A 173 2.63 67.30 0.28
C ILE A 173 4.01 67.71 0.77
N LYS A 174 4.10 68.71 1.66
CA LYS A 174 5.36 69.08 2.34
C LYS A 174 6.02 67.87 3.04
N ALA A 175 5.24 66.98 3.65
CA ALA A 175 5.74 65.78 4.33
C ALA A 175 6.19 64.64 3.39
N LEU A 176 5.93 64.72 2.07
CA LEU A 176 6.46 63.77 1.08
C LEU A 176 7.86 64.15 0.58
N PHE A 177 8.28 65.40 0.78
CA PHE A 177 9.55 65.95 0.30
C PHE A 177 10.38 66.54 1.46
N PRO A 178 10.96 65.70 2.33
CA PRO A 178 11.68 66.12 3.54
C PRO A 178 13.13 66.60 3.28
N GLU A 179 13.57 66.68 2.03
CA GLU A 179 14.95 67.00 1.64
C GLU A 179 15.38 68.41 2.07
N ASN A 180 16.58 68.54 2.63
CA ASN A 180 17.11 69.83 3.06
C ASN A 180 17.97 70.47 1.97
N LEU A 181 17.31 71.23 1.09
CA LEU A 181 17.89 71.90 -0.07
C LEU A 181 19.07 72.85 0.24
N GLN A 182 19.33 73.20 1.50
CA GLN A 182 20.52 73.97 1.88
C GLN A 182 21.78 73.12 2.10
N VAL A 183 21.63 71.84 2.43
CA VAL A 183 22.75 70.95 2.81
C VAL A 183 23.25 70.13 1.61
N ASP A 184 22.34 69.58 0.81
CA ASP A 184 22.67 68.57 -0.21
C ASP A 184 23.27 69.12 -1.52
N LYS A 185 23.64 70.41 -1.58
CA LYS A 185 24.19 71.09 -2.79
C LYS A 185 25.60 70.62 -3.23
N LYS A 186 26.13 69.50 -2.70
CA LYS A 186 27.49 69.01 -2.96
C LYS A 186 27.56 67.49 -3.19
N GLY A 187 26.88 67.01 -4.24
CA GLY A 187 27.01 65.63 -4.72
C GLY A 187 26.60 65.47 -6.18
N ARG A 188 27.02 64.37 -6.82
CA ARG A 188 26.32 63.87 -8.03
C ARG A 188 24.93 63.36 -7.59
N PRO A 189 23.87 63.54 -8.39
CA PRO A 189 22.57 62.92 -8.11
C PRO A 189 22.68 61.40 -7.91
N THR A 190 21.88 60.84 -7.01
CA THR A 190 21.88 59.39 -6.74
C THR A 190 21.03 58.66 -7.77
N THR A 191 21.68 57.86 -8.60
CA THR A 191 21.03 57.00 -9.61
C THR A 191 20.27 55.84 -8.97
N ALA A 192 19.30 55.28 -9.69
CA ALA A 192 18.56 54.10 -9.25
C ALA A 192 19.49 52.91 -8.99
N GLY A 193 20.49 52.69 -9.85
CA GLY A 193 21.50 51.64 -9.68
C GLY A 193 22.29 51.80 -8.39
N SER A 194 22.78 53.01 -8.09
CA SER A 194 23.48 53.28 -6.83
C SER A 194 22.57 53.20 -5.59
N LYS A 195 21.29 53.60 -5.68
CA LYS A 195 20.28 53.43 -4.61
C LYS A 195 20.04 51.94 -4.30
N ILE A 196 19.72 51.15 -5.33
CA ILE A 196 19.44 49.70 -5.23
C ILE A 196 20.66 48.95 -4.72
N LYS A 197 21.87 49.26 -5.22
CA LYS A 197 23.14 48.71 -4.77
C LYS A 197 23.42 48.98 -3.29
N LYS A 198 23.07 50.16 -2.78
CA LYS A 198 23.18 50.48 -1.35
C LYS A 198 22.18 49.63 -0.55
N GLN A 199 20.90 49.70 -0.90
CA GLN A 199 19.82 48.98 -0.21
C GLN A 199 20.06 47.46 -0.17
N ALA A 200 20.56 46.88 -1.26
CA ALA A 200 20.97 45.48 -1.32
C ALA A 200 22.06 45.19 -0.28
N ASN A 201 23.17 45.96 -0.25
CA ASN A 201 24.25 45.73 0.70
C ASN A 201 23.84 45.98 2.17
N ASP A 202 22.93 46.93 2.43
CA ASP A 202 22.37 47.17 3.78
C ASP A 202 21.46 46.00 4.24
N LEU A 203 20.63 45.45 3.34
CA LEU A 203 19.84 44.24 3.58
C LEU A 203 20.73 43.02 3.84
N VAL A 204 21.78 42.86 3.04
CA VAL A 204 22.80 41.81 3.21
C VAL A 204 23.47 41.89 4.59
N GLY A 205 23.91 43.08 5.00
CA GLY A 205 24.50 43.31 6.33
C GLY A 205 23.53 43.09 7.49
N THR A 206 22.23 43.09 7.22
CA THR A 206 21.18 42.74 8.20
C THR A 206 20.97 41.23 8.25
N LEU A 207 20.83 40.56 7.10
CA LEU A 207 20.61 39.11 7.01
C LEU A 207 21.77 38.30 7.60
N MET A 208 23.02 38.76 7.45
CA MET A 208 24.22 38.12 8.03
C MET A 208 24.23 38.07 9.56
N LYS A 209 23.35 38.82 10.25
CA LYS A 209 23.22 38.83 11.72
C LYS A 209 22.18 37.82 12.24
N CYS A 210 21.43 37.17 11.35
CA CYS A 210 20.27 36.35 11.68
C CYS A 210 20.51 34.87 11.36
N THR A 211 19.76 33.97 12.00
CA THR A 211 19.64 32.57 11.57
C THR A 211 18.65 32.50 10.40
N PRO A 212 19.07 32.12 9.18
CA PRO A 212 18.19 32.22 8.02
C PRO A 212 17.30 30.98 7.85
N HIS A 213 16.04 31.22 7.49
CA HIS A 213 15.08 30.20 7.09
C HIS A 213 14.55 30.52 5.70
N TYR A 214 14.53 29.52 4.82
CA TYR A 214 14.25 29.72 3.39
C TYR A 214 12.98 29.00 2.95
N ILE A 215 12.03 29.76 2.41
CA ILE A 215 10.86 29.24 1.70
C ILE A 215 11.10 29.50 0.21
N ARG A 216 10.97 28.47 -0.63
CA ARG A 216 11.17 28.57 -2.08
C ARG A 216 9.85 28.22 -2.77
N CYS A 217 9.10 29.25 -3.15
CA CYS A 217 7.80 29.11 -3.81
C CYS A 217 7.95 28.63 -5.25
N ILE A 218 7.11 27.68 -5.67
CA ILE A 218 7.04 27.18 -7.05
C ILE A 218 5.59 27.31 -7.54
N LYS A 219 5.41 27.96 -8.69
CA LYS A 219 4.15 28.11 -9.40
C LYS A 219 3.93 26.88 -10.31
N PRO A 220 2.90 26.04 -10.07
CA PRO A 220 2.76 24.77 -10.78
C PRO A 220 2.20 24.91 -12.21
N ASN A 221 1.56 26.03 -12.54
CA ASN A 221 0.97 26.31 -13.86
C ASN A 221 0.77 27.83 -14.05
N GLU A 222 0.75 28.29 -15.30
CA GLU A 222 0.30 29.66 -15.62
C GLU A 222 -1.24 29.83 -15.62
N THR A 223 -2.00 28.75 -15.69
CA THR A 223 -3.48 28.77 -15.80
C THR A 223 -4.21 29.21 -14.52
N LYS A 224 -3.48 29.31 -13.39
CA LYS A 224 -3.97 29.59 -12.03
C LYS A 224 -4.98 28.55 -11.50
N LYS A 225 -4.90 27.29 -11.97
CA LYS A 225 -5.80 26.19 -11.58
C LYS A 225 -5.20 25.31 -10.50
N SER A 226 -6.06 24.77 -9.64
CA SER A 226 -5.70 23.71 -8.69
C SER A 226 -5.49 22.39 -9.41
N ARG A 227 -4.47 21.62 -9.00
CA ARG A 227 -4.09 20.30 -9.55
C ARG A 227 -3.73 20.28 -11.05
N ASP A 228 -3.47 21.44 -11.65
CA ASP A 228 -2.90 21.58 -12.99
C ASP A 228 -1.37 21.71 -12.88
N TRP A 229 -0.61 21.11 -13.80
CA TRP A 229 0.85 20.94 -13.68
C TRP A 229 1.57 21.08 -15.02
N GLU A 230 2.46 22.07 -15.07
CA GLU A 230 3.22 22.46 -16.25
C GLU A 230 4.70 22.12 -16.05
N GLU A 231 5.12 20.91 -16.44
CA GLU A 231 6.44 20.35 -16.11
C GLU A 231 7.60 21.21 -16.60
N SER A 232 7.51 21.80 -17.80
CA SER A 232 8.48 22.76 -18.34
C SER A 232 8.66 23.98 -17.43
N ARG A 233 7.55 24.57 -16.97
CA ARG A 233 7.52 25.76 -16.11
C ARG A 233 8.05 25.43 -14.71
N VAL A 234 7.73 24.27 -14.16
CA VAL A 234 8.26 23.82 -12.87
C VAL A 234 9.76 23.48 -12.97
N LYS A 235 10.20 22.78 -14.02
CA LYS A 235 11.62 22.47 -14.23
C LYS A 235 12.46 23.74 -14.29
N HIS A 236 12.04 24.73 -15.07
CA HIS A 236 12.72 26.02 -15.17
C HIS A 236 12.86 26.70 -13.79
N GLN A 237 11.81 26.66 -12.96
CA GLN A 237 11.85 27.17 -11.58
C GLN A 237 12.81 26.39 -10.68
N VAL A 238 12.85 25.05 -10.77
CA VAL A 238 13.79 24.22 -10.00
C VAL A 238 15.26 24.55 -10.35
N GLU A 239 15.50 24.94 -11.61
CA GLU A 239 16.80 25.38 -12.11
C GLU A 239 17.14 26.81 -11.62
N TYR A 240 16.33 27.84 -11.89
CA TYR A 240 16.66 29.23 -11.51
C TYR A 240 16.55 29.55 -10.00
N LEU A 241 15.79 28.77 -9.22
CA LEU A 241 15.79 28.87 -7.75
C LEU A 241 17.02 28.19 -7.10
N GLY A 242 17.94 27.65 -7.92
CA GLY A 242 19.17 27.02 -7.47
C GLY A 242 18.96 25.70 -6.71
N LEU A 243 17.77 25.11 -6.71
CA LEU A 243 17.40 24.01 -5.82
C LEU A 243 18.28 22.78 -6.02
N LYS A 244 18.66 22.50 -7.28
CA LYS A 244 19.59 21.43 -7.64
C LYS A 244 20.98 21.64 -7.02
N GLU A 245 21.52 22.85 -7.03
CA GLU A 245 22.84 23.15 -6.48
C GLU A 245 22.81 23.20 -4.95
N ASN A 246 21.73 23.72 -4.37
CA ASN A 246 21.49 23.66 -2.92
C ASN A 246 21.46 22.21 -2.39
N ILE A 247 20.98 21.25 -3.20
CA ILE A 247 21.04 19.81 -2.91
C ILE A 247 22.45 19.25 -3.18
N ARG A 248 23.14 19.69 -4.23
CA ARG A 248 24.50 19.26 -4.57
C ARG A 248 25.50 19.58 -3.46
N VAL A 249 25.50 20.82 -2.94
CA VAL A 249 26.33 21.23 -1.80
C VAL A 249 26.13 20.29 -0.61
N ARG A 250 24.86 20.04 -0.23
CA ARG A 250 24.52 19.11 0.87
C ARG A 250 24.87 17.64 0.59
N ARG A 251 24.94 17.21 -0.67
CA ARG A 251 25.41 15.87 -1.08
C ARG A 251 26.92 15.74 -1.21
N ALA A 252 27.67 16.85 -1.29
CA ALA A 252 29.14 16.83 -1.28
C ALA A 252 29.70 16.61 0.14
N GLY A 253 29.01 17.16 1.15
CA GLY A 253 29.17 16.78 2.55
C GLY A 253 28.42 15.48 2.89
N TYR A 254 27.96 15.37 4.14
CA TYR A 254 27.14 14.24 4.59
C TYR A 254 25.64 14.48 4.34
N ALA A 255 25.09 13.82 3.32
CA ALA A 255 23.70 13.98 2.88
C ALA A 255 22.64 13.64 3.95
N TYR A 256 22.99 12.91 5.01
CA TYR A 256 22.11 12.59 6.12
C TYR A 256 22.81 12.75 7.48
N ARG A 257 22.16 13.45 8.42
CA ARG A 257 22.61 13.64 9.80
C ARG A 257 21.49 13.35 10.79
N ARG A 258 21.76 12.59 11.87
CA ARG A 258 20.73 12.24 12.88
C ARG A 258 21.34 11.94 14.25
N VAL A 259 20.71 12.45 15.31
CA VAL A 259 21.08 12.16 16.72
C VAL A 259 20.99 10.65 16.99
N PHE A 260 22.01 10.07 17.65
CA PHE A 260 22.16 8.62 17.83
C PHE A 260 20.88 7.96 18.38
N LYS A 261 20.30 8.46 19.48
CA LYS A 261 18.99 8.01 20.01
C LYS A 261 17.88 7.87 18.97
N LYS A 262 17.71 8.88 18.13
CA LYS A 262 16.67 8.92 17.08
C LYS A 262 16.99 7.99 15.90
N PHE A 263 18.26 7.63 15.70
CA PHE A 263 18.70 6.63 14.73
C PHE A 263 18.46 5.21 15.28
N LEU A 264 18.94 4.93 16.49
CA LEU A 264 18.72 3.67 17.22
C LEU A 264 17.24 3.28 17.25
N GLN A 265 16.36 4.18 17.70
CA GLN A 265 14.92 3.92 17.77
C GLN A 265 14.29 3.55 16.42
N ARG A 266 14.83 4.05 15.28
CA ARG A 266 14.31 3.74 13.94
C ARG A 266 14.78 2.38 13.43
N TYR A 267 16.06 2.08 13.62
CA TYR A 267 16.74 0.93 13.00
C TYR A 267 16.99 -0.24 13.97
N ALA A 268 16.60 -0.13 15.25
CA ALA A 268 16.75 -1.16 16.28
C ALA A 268 16.25 -2.56 15.86
N ILE A 269 15.22 -2.61 14.99
CA ILE A 269 14.63 -3.84 14.45
C ILE A 269 15.56 -4.66 13.55
N LEU A 270 16.68 -4.08 13.08
CA LEU A 270 17.65 -4.76 12.20
C LEU A 270 18.35 -5.92 12.91
N THR A 271 18.73 -5.78 14.19
CA THR A 271 19.48 -6.82 14.94
C THR A 271 18.77 -7.24 16.22
N LYS A 272 19.08 -8.44 16.70
CA LYS A 272 18.58 -8.95 17.99
C LYS A 272 19.21 -8.27 19.21
N ALA A 273 20.34 -7.59 19.07
CA ALA A 273 21.03 -6.91 20.16
C ALA A 273 20.49 -5.49 20.41
N THR A 274 19.98 -4.85 19.36
CA THR A 274 19.37 -3.52 19.40
C THR A 274 17.86 -3.55 19.63
N TRP A 275 17.19 -4.67 19.39
CA TRP A 275 15.76 -4.84 19.58
C TRP A 275 15.41 -5.40 20.98
N PRO A 276 14.38 -4.87 21.68
CA PRO A 276 13.54 -3.73 21.32
C PRO A 276 14.19 -2.36 21.62
N SER A 277 15.21 -2.33 22.47
CA SER A 277 16.00 -1.15 22.79
C SER A 277 17.46 -1.53 23.07
N TRP A 278 18.37 -0.66 22.65
CA TRP A 278 19.78 -0.74 23.00
C TRP A 278 19.99 -0.33 24.47
N LYS A 279 20.97 -0.96 25.13
CA LYS A 279 21.27 -0.75 26.57
C LYS A 279 22.68 -0.21 26.87
N GLY A 280 23.56 -0.13 25.87
CA GLY A 280 24.90 0.43 26.01
C GLY A 280 24.96 1.91 25.61
N GLU A 281 26.18 2.43 25.47
CA GLU A 281 26.45 3.75 24.89
C GLU A 281 25.79 3.88 23.50
N GLU A 282 25.11 4.99 23.22
CA GLU A 282 24.35 5.15 21.97
C GLU A 282 25.24 5.05 20.72
N LYS A 283 26.47 5.60 20.77
CA LYS A 283 27.43 5.59 19.66
C LYS A 283 27.82 4.16 19.25
N GLN A 284 28.04 3.26 20.22
CA GLN A 284 28.35 1.84 19.97
C GLN A 284 27.15 1.10 19.38
N GLY A 285 25.93 1.41 19.82
CA GLY A 285 24.72 0.82 19.24
C GLY A 285 24.50 1.23 17.79
N VAL A 286 24.84 2.48 17.44
CA VAL A 286 24.81 2.95 16.05
C VAL A 286 25.91 2.27 15.22
N LEU A 287 27.14 2.19 15.73
CA LEU A 287 28.24 1.47 15.07
C LEU A 287 27.87 0.00 14.79
N HIS A 288 27.30 -0.70 15.77
CA HIS A 288 26.80 -2.07 15.63
C HIS A 288 25.71 -2.20 14.55
N LEU A 289 24.79 -1.23 14.44
CA LEU A 289 23.79 -1.21 13.36
C LEU A 289 24.44 -1.09 11.98
N LEU A 290 25.36 -0.14 11.81
CA LEU A 290 26.03 0.13 10.53
C LEU A 290 26.90 -1.05 10.09
N GLN A 291 27.62 -1.67 11.04
CA GLN A 291 28.35 -2.92 10.80
C GLN A 291 27.41 -4.09 10.46
N SER A 292 26.24 -4.19 11.09
CA SER A 292 25.27 -5.29 10.85
C SER A 292 24.56 -5.25 9.48
N VAL A 293 24.71 -4.14 8.75
CA VAL A 293 24.24 -3.99 7.36
C VAL A 293 25.40 -3.94 6.36
N ASN A 294 26.63 -4.20 6.81
CA ASN A 294 27.85 -4.10 6.02
C ASN A 294 28.02 -2.72 5.35
N MET A 295 27.72 -1.62 6.06
CA MET A 295 28.00 -0.27 5.54
C MET A 295 29.50 0.03 5.60
N ASP A 296 30.07 0.44 4.47
CA ASP A 296 31.50 0.73 4.34
C ASP A 296 31.93 1.91 5.25
N PRO A 297 33.11 1.85 5.90
CA PRO A 297 33.54 2.87 6.87
C PRO A 297 33.79 4.28 6.31
N ASP A 298 33.89 4.44 4.98
CA ASP A 298 34.04 5.74 4.32
C ASP A 298 32.68 6.44 4.06
N GLN A 299 31.58 5.69 4.14
CA GLN A 299 30.22 6.18 3.90
C GLN A 299 29.58 6.80 5.13
N TYR A 300 30.20 6.73 6.32
CA TYR A 300 29.68 7.35 7.54
C TYR A 300 30.77 7.89 8.47
N GLN A 301 30.40 8.86 9.30
CA GLN A 301 31.22 9.30 10.43
C GLN A 301 30.35 9.49 11.69
N LEU A 302 30.89 9.13 12.84
CA LEU A 302 30.19 9.20 14.13
C LEU A 302 30.74 10.36 14.96
N GLY A 303 29.96 11.45 15.06
CA GLY A 303 30.31 12.64 15.82
C GLY A 303 30.22 12.46 17.34
N LYS A 304 29.93 13.54 18.06
CA LYS A 304 29.73 13.54 19.52
C LYS A 304 28.31 13.12 19.89
N SER A 305 27.31 13.54 19.12
CA SER A 305 25.88 13.25 19.34
C SER A 305 25.13 12.71 18.12
N LYS A 306 25.68 12.90 16.91
CA LYS A 306 25.03 12.54 15.64
C LYS A 306 25.84 11.53 14.83
N VAL A 307 25.12 10.66 14.11
CA VAL A 307 25.65 9.93 12.97
C VAL A 307 25.45 10.74 11.70
N PHE A 308 26.49 10.77 10.88
CA PHE A 308 26.53 11.39 9.57
C PHE A 308 26.75 10.30 8.51
N ILE A 309 25.96 10.29 7.44
CA ILE A 309 26.05 9.33 6.33
C ILE A 309 26.20 10.13 5.03
N LYS A 310 27.15 9.71 4.19
CA LYS A 310 27.64 10.42 3.00
C LYS A 310 26.73 10.18 1.80
N ALA A 311 26.68 8.95 1.31
CA ALA A 311 25.79 8.56 0.22
C ALA A 311 24.35 8.32 0.72
N PRO A 312 23.31 8.97 0.15
CA PRO A 312 21.92 8.59 0.42
C PRO A 312 21.60 7.15 -0.04
N GLU A 313 22.39 6.59 -0.95
CA GLU A 313 22.32 5.19 -1.37
C GLU A 313 22.56 4.23 -0.18
N SER A 314 23.50 4.56 0.72
CA SER A 314 23.75 3.83 1.98
C SER A 314 22.60 3.98 2.99
N LEU A 315 21.85 5.09 2.94
CA LEU A 315 20.64 5.28 3.74
C LEU A 315 19.47 4.45 3.18
N PHE A 316 19.33 4.32 1.85
CA PHE A 316 18.31 3.47 1.24
C PHE A 316 18.51 1.99 1.59
N LEU A 317 19.76 1.51 1.66
CA LEU A 317 20.08 0.17 2.15
C LEU A 317 19.56 -0.08 3.58
N LEU A 318 19.74 0.89 4.50
CA LEU A 318 19.23 0.81 5.88
C LEU A 318 17.70 0.73 5.95
N GLU A 319 16.99 1.47 5.09
CA GLU A 319 15.51 1.41 5.02
C GLU A 319 15.02 0.11 4.41
N GLU A 320 15.59 -0.32 3.29
CA GLU A 320 15.17 -1.56 2.60
C GLU A 320 15.43 -2.80 3.49
N MET A 321 16.58 -2.86 4.17
CA MET A 321 16.84 -3.90 5.17
C MET A 321 15.89 -3.84 6.36
N ARG A 322 15.39 -2.65 6.71
CA ARG A 322 14.42 -2.44 7.79
C ARG A 322 13.01 -2.89 7.38
N GLU A 323 12.58 -2.63 6.14
CA GLU A 323 11.31 -3.11 5.59
C GLU A 323 11.27 -4.64 5.48
N ARG A 324 12.33 -5.26 4.97
CA ARG A 324 12.47 -6.74 4.93
C ARG A 324 12.28 -7.42 6.30
N LYS A 325 12.60 -6.74 7.42
CA LYS A 325 12.36 -7.25 8.78
C LYS A 325 10.88 -7.24 9.13
N TYR A 326 10.16 -6.16 8.80
CA TYR A 326 8.71 -6.07 9.03
C TYR A 326 7.95 -7.18 8.29
N ASP A 327 8.31 -7.51 7.05
CA ASP A 327 7.72 -8.65 6.33
C ASP A 327 7.91 -9.99 7.05
N GLY A 328 9.04 -10.18 7.72
CA GLY A 328 9.31 -11.37 8.53
C GLY A 328 8.33 -11.48 9.71
N TYR A 329 8.18 -10.40 10.46
CA TYR A 329 7.24 -10.34 11.60
C TYR A 329 5.77 -10.40 11.16
N ALA A 330 5.39 -9.70 10.08
CA ALA A 330 4.07 -9.75 9.50
C ALA A 330 3.70 -11.18 9.07
N ARG A 331 4.59 -11.90 8.38
CA ARG A 331 4.38 -13.31 8.01
C ARG A 331 4.27 -14.22 9.24
N ALA A 332 5.02 -13.96 10.32
CA ALA A 332 4.89 -14.71 11.57
C ALA A 332 3.51 -14.49 12.25
N ILE A 333 3.06 -13.23 12.36
CA ILE A 333 1.75 -12.85 12.92
C ILE A 333 0.61 -13.45 12.08
N GLN A 334 0.66 -13.28 10.75
CA GLN A 334 -0.33 -13.87 9.84
C GLN A 334 -0.39 -15.40 9.95
N LYS A 335 0.75 -16.09 10.08
CA LYS A 335 0.82 -17.55 10.26
C LYS A 335 0.19 -17.99 11.58
N ALA A 336 0.45 -17.25 12.67
CA ALA A 336 -0.17 -17.51 13.97
C ALA A 336 -1.69 -17.28 13.93
N TRP A 337 -2.14 -16.16 13.34
CA TRP A 337 -3.56 -15.83 13.17
C TRP A 337 -4.31 -16.86 12.30
N ARG A 338 -3.79 -17.18 11.12
CA ARG A 338 -4.38 -18.20 10.23
C ARG A 338 -4.50 -19.56 10.94
N LYS A 339 -3.48 -19.98 11.70
CA LYS A 339 -3.52 -21.20 12.53
C LYS A 339 -4.59 -21.14 13.63
N TYR A 340 -4.72 -20.00 14.31
CA TYR A 340 -5.73 -19.79 15.35
C TYR A 340 -7.16 -19.80 14.77
N ALA A 341 -7.41 -19.04 13.70
CA ALA A 341 -8.71 -18.97 13.04
C ALA A 341 -9.15 -20.35 12.49
N ALA A 342 -8.24 -21.07 11.84
CA ALA A 342 -8.50 -22.44 11.38
C ALA A 342 -8.81 -23.38 12.55
N ARG A 343 -8.04 -23.34 13.65
CA ARG A 343 -8.30 -24.15 14.85
C ARG A 343 -9.64 -23.81 15.50
N LYS A 344 -10.02 -22.53 15.58
CA LYS A 344 -11.32 -22.08 16.12
C LYS A 344 -12.48 -22.63 15.29
N LYS A 345 -12.45 -22.41 13.97
CA LYS A 345 -13.46 -22.93 13.02
C LYS A 345 -13.57 -24.45 13.08
N TYR A 346 -12.44 -25.14 13.18
CA TYR A 346 -12.39 -26.60 13.30
C TYR A 346 -13.02 -27.14 14.59
N VAL A 347 -12.71 -26.54 15.73
CA VAL A 347 -13.34 -26.93 17.02
C VAL A 347 -14.84 -26.68 16.97
N GLN A 348 -15.27 -25.53 16.44
CA GLN A 348 -16.68 -25.19 16.27
C GLN A 348 -17.44 -26.24 15.43
N MET A 349 -16.95 -26.56 14.21
CA MET A 349 -17.61 -27.57 13.35
C MET A 349 -17.71 -28.96 14.02
N ARG A 350 -16.76 -29.31 14.90
CA ARG A 350 -16.77 -30.58 15.66
C ARG A 350 -17.72 -30.54 16.87
N GLU A 351 -17.90 -29.38 17.50
CA GLU A 351 -18.91 -29.17 18.55
C GLU A 351 -20.33 -29.21 17.91
N GLU A 352 -20.57 -28.44 16.84
CA GLU A 352 -21.81 -28.46 16.02
C GLU A 352 -22.22 -29.88 15.57
N ALA A 353 -21.28 -30.63 14.97
CA ALA A 353 -21.53 -32.00 14.51
C ALA A 353 -21.86 -33.00 15.62
N SER A 354 -21.39 -32.75 16.86
CA SER A 354 -21.73 -33.61 17.98
C SER A 354 -23.07 -33.24 18.62
N ASP A 355 -23.46 -31.96 18.62
CA ASP A 355 -24.73 -31.50 19.17
C ASP A 355 -25.94 -32.02 18.36
N LEU A 356 -25.78 -32.31 17.06
CA LEU A 356 -26.81 -32.98 16.24
C LEU A 356 -27.27 -34.34 16.80
N LEU A 357 -26.36 -35.07 17.44
CA LEU A 357 -26.57 -36.45 17.93
C LEU A 357 -26.65 -36.54 19.47
N LEU A 358 -26.32 -35.45 20.17
CA LEU A 358 -26.30 -35.35 21.63
C LEU A 358 -27.66 -35.69 22.24
N ASN A 359 -27.64 -36.45 23.33
CA ASN A 359 -28.79 -37.01 24.06
C ASN A 359 -29.70 -37.95 23.26
N LYS A 360 -29.54 -38.04 21.93
CA LYS A 360 -30.39 -38.85 21.03
C LYS A 360 -29.76 -40.18 20.65
N LYS A 361 -28.43 -40.23 20.45
CA LYS A 361 -27.69 -41.44 20.05
C LYS A 361 -26.43 -41.66 20.87
N GLU A 362 -26.15 -42.91 21.22
CA GLU A 362 -24.90 -43.31 21.88
C GLU A 362 -23.68 -42.97 21.02
N ARG A 363 -22.54 -42.74 21.67
CA ARG A 363 -21.34 -42.24 20.99
C ARG A 363 -20.27 -43.33 20.95
N ARG A 364 -19.85 -43.74 19.74
CA ARG A 364 -18.69 -44.62 19.57
C ARG A 364 -17.42 -43.92 20.06
N ARG A 365 -16.62 -44.65 20.85
CA ARG A 365 -15.34 -44.19 21.44
C ARG A 365 -14.41 -43.56 20.38
N ASN A 366 -14.36 -44.17 19.20
CA ASN A 366 -13.49 -43.77 18.09
C ASN A 366 -14.11 -42.69 17.17
N SER A 367 -15.39 -42.34 17.35
CA SER A 367 -16.09 -41.30 16.56
C SER A 367 -16.04 -39.93 17.25
N ILE A 368 -16.19 -39.89 18.59
CA ILE A 368 -16.43 -38.66 19.35
C ILE A 368 -15.28 -37.62 19.31
N ASN A 369 -14.05 -38.08 19.11
CA ASN A 369 -12.85 -37.24 18.99
C ASN A 369 -12.19 -37.35 17.60
N ARG A 370 -12.86 -37.96 16.61
CA ARG A 370 -12.29 -38.18 15.28
C ARG A 370 -12.02 -36.84 14.59
N ASN A 371 -10.98 -36.80 13.76
CA ASN A 371 -10.74 -35.64 12.92
C ASN A 371 -11.63 -35.69 11.67
N PHE A 372 -12.14 -34.53 11.27
CA PHE A 372 -12.88 -34.35 10.03
C PHE A 372 -11.93 -33.97 8.89
N VAL A 373 -12.17 -34.52 7.70
CA VAL A 373 -11.35 -34.38 6.48
C VAL A 373 -12.21 -33.99 5.28
N GLY A 374 -13.50 -34.33 5.30
CA GLY A 374 -14.41 -34.25 4.16
C GLY A 374 -14.16 -35.39 3.18
N ASP A 375 -13.11 -35.26 2.37
CA ASP A 375 -12.78 -36.23 1.33
C ASP A 375 -11.85 -37.33 1.85
N TYR A 376 -12.39 -38.54 2.01
CA TYR A 376 -11.65 -39.75 2.39
C TYR A 376 -11.35 -40.68 1.20
N ILE A 377 -11.69 -40.27 -0.02
CA ILE A 377 -11.40 -41.00 -1.26
C ILE A 377 -10.18 -40.39 -1.96
N GLY A 378 -10.06 -39.06 -1.99
CA GLY A 378 -9.10 -38.33 -2.81
C GLY A 378 -9.67 -38.01 -4.19
N MET A 379 -10.83 -37.37 -4.26
CA MET A 379 -11.57 -37.11 -5.51
C MET A 379 -10.81 -36.23 -6.52
N GLU A 380 -9.70 -35.60 -6.13
CA GLU A 380 -8.81 -34.87 -7.05
C GLU A 380 -7.87 -35.83 -7.81
N ASP A 381 -7.45 -36.93 -7.19
CA ASP A 381 -6.62 -37.99 -7.80
C ASP A 381 -7.45 -39.04 -8.58
N HIS A 382 -8.79 -38.98 -8.48
CA HIS A 382 -9.74 -39.95 -9.03
C HIS A 382 -10.66 -39.34 -10.12
N PRO A 383 -10.14 -39.03 -11.34
CA PRO A 383 -10.92 -38.42 -12.43
C PRO A 383 -12.12 -39.26 -12.88
N GLU A 384 -12.03 -40.58 -12.78
CA GLU A 384 -13.09 -41.54 -13.09
C GLU A 384 -14.28 -41.48 -12.11
N LEU A 385 -14.09 -40.94 -10.91
CA LEU A 385 -15.17 -40.56 -10.00
C LEU A 385 -15.59 -39.10 -10.21
N ARG A 386 -14.63 -38.22 -10.50
CA ARG A 386 -14.84 -36.78 -10.71
C ARG A 386 -15.77 -36.48 -11.88
N GLN A 387 -15.79 -37.31 -12.93
CA GLN A 387 -16.67 -37.18 -14.11
C GLN A 387 -18.17 -37.13 -13.78
N PHE A 388 -18.61 -37.68 -12.65
CA PHE A 388 -20.03 -37.70 -12.24
C PHE A 388 -20.46 -36.43 -11.47
N VAL A 389 -19.53 -35.54 -11.17
CA VAL A 389 -19.71 -34.31 -10.38
C VAL A 389 -19.36 -33.09 -11.25
N GLY A 390 -19.91 -31.90 -10.96
CA GLY A 390 -19.63 -30.71 -11.77
C GLY A 390 -18.13 -30.35 -11.82
N LYS A 391 -17.60 -29.97 -13.00
CA LYS A 391 -16.16 -29.69 -13.22
C LYS A 391 -15.55 -28.64 -12.26
N ARG A 392 -16.34 -27.70 -11.75
CA ARG A 392 -15.95 -26.69 -10.74
C ARG A 392 -16.71 -26.86 -9.41
N GLU A 393 -17.36 -28.00 -9.20
CA GLU A 393 -18.15 -28.25 -8.01
C GLU A 393 -17.27 -28.77 -6.87
N LYS A 394 -17.40 -28.14 -5.70
CA LYS A 394 -16.63 -28.49 -4.50
C LYS A 394 -17.16 -29.79 -3.91
N ILE A 395 -16.25 -30.71 -3.60
CA ILE A 395 -16.53 -31.85 -2.72
C ILE A 395 -16.56 -31.33 -1.28
N ASP A 396 -17.64 -31.63 -0.54
CA ASP A 396 -17.70 -31.39 0.90
C ASP A 396 -17.42 -32.68 1.69
N PHE A 397 -17.85 -33.83 1.18
CA PHE A 397 -17.56 -35.13 1.76
C PHE A 397 -17.49 -36.24 0.70
N ALA A 398 -16.61 -37.23 0.89
CA ALA A 398 -16.57 -38.45 0.08
C ALA A 398 -16.10 -39.67 0.90
N ASP A 399 -16.81 -40.81 0.85
CA ASP A 399 -16.49 -42.06 1.58
C ASP A 399 -17.03 -43.32 0.86
N THR A 400 -16.34 -44.46 0.99
CA THR A 400 -16.76 -45.77 0.43
C THR A 400 -17.66 -46.53 1.42
N VAL A 401 -18.92 -46.11 1.48
CA VAL A 401 -19.96 -46.63 2.38
C VAL A 401 -20.43 -48.04 2.02
N THR A 402 -21.00 -48.75 2.99
CA THR A 402 -21.83 -49.94 2.69
C THR A 402 -23.25 -49.47 2.39
N LYS A 403 -23.81 -49.90 1.25
CA LYS A 403 -25.24 -49.78 0.95
C LYS A 403 -25.91 -51.15 1.00
N TYR A 404 -27.13 -51.19 1.52
CA TYR A 404 -27.95 -52.40 1.53
C TYR A 404 -29.02 -52.38 0.41
N ASP A 405 -29.38 -53.56 -0.09
CA ASP A 405 -30.44 -53.75 -1.10
C ASP A 405 -31.77 -54.26 -0.50
N ARG A 406 -32.76 -54.58 -1.35
CA ARG A 406 -34.10 -55.06 -0.92
C ARG A 406 -34.13 -56.47 -0.30
N ARG A 407 -33.00 -57.19 -0.34
CA ARG A 407 -32.74 -58.47 0.35
C ARG A 407 -31.74 -58.30 1.50
N PHE A 408 -31.44 -57.05 1.89
CA PHE A 408 -30.42 -56.66 2.86
C PHE A 408 -28.99 -57.15 2.51
N LYS A 409 -28.69 -57.45 1.24
CA LYS A 409 -27.33 -57.74 0.81
C LYS A 409 -26.50 -56.47 0.79
N SER A 410 -25.31 -56.52 1.38
CA SER A 410 -24.35 -55.42 1.41
C SER A 410 -23.61 -55.27 0.08
N VAL A 411 -23.45 -54.02 -0.38
CA VAL A 411 -22.69 -53.65 -1.58
C VAL A 411 -21.98 -52.33 -1.32
N LYS A 412 -20.68 -52.23 -1.61
CA LYS A 412 -19.95 -50.96 -1.48
C LYS A 412 -20.38 -49.93 -2.52
N ARG A 413 -20.46 -48.66 -2.10
CA ARG A 413 -20.79 -47.49 -2.93
C ARG A 413 -19.92 -46.33 -2.47
N ASP A 414 -19.50 -45.49 -3.40
CA ASP A 414 -18.82 -44.25 -3.07
C ASP A 414 -19.90 -43.17 -2.93
N LEU A 415 -20.04 -42.66 -1.70
CA LEU A 415 -20.99 -41.63 -1.30
C LEU A 415 -20.28 -40.28 -1.36
N VAL A 416 -20.71 -39.41 -2.25
CA VAL A 416 -20.14 -38.06 -2.43
C VAL A 416 -21.21 -37.01 -2.15
N LEU A 417 -20.86 -35.98 -1.37
CA LEU A 417 -21.69 -34.83 -1.04
C LEU A 417 -21.09 -33.55 -1.63
N THR A 418 -21.93 -32.77 -2.30
CA THR A 418 -21.62 -31.42 -2.78
C THR A 418 -22.65 -30.42 -2.21
N PRO A 419 -22.46 -29.09 -2.41
CA PRO A 419 -23.46 -28.09 -2.06
C PRO A 419 -24.82 -28.21 -2.80
N LYS A 420 -24.95 -29.12 -3.77
CA LYS A 420 -26.19 -29.29 -4.58
C LYS A 420 -26.79 -30.69 -4.48
N CYS A 421 -25.97 -31.73 -4.36
CA CYS A 421 -26.39 -33.11 -4.56
C CYS A 421 -25.62 -34.10 -3.67
N ILE A 422 -26.26 -35.23 -3.40
CA ILE A 422 -25.63 -36.47 -2.95
C ILE A 422 -25.54 -37.42 -4.15
N TYR A 423 -24.37 -38.03 -4.35
CA TYR A 423 -24.10 -39.02 -5.38
C TYR A 423 -23.79 -40.36 -4.73
N LEU A 424 -24.31 -41.44 -5.30
CA LEU A 424 -23.96 -42.82 -4.97
C LEU A 424 -23.38 -43.46 -6.23
N ILE A 425 -22.05 -43.57 -6.31
CA ILE A 425 -21.34 -44.21 -7.41
C ILE A 425 -21.12 -45.69 -7.03
N GLY A 426 -21.25 -46.58 -8.01
CA GLY A 426 -21.00 -48.01 -7.85
C GLY A 426 -20.06 -48.54 -8.92
N ARG A 427 -19.59 -49.77 -8.73
CA ARG A 427 -18.68 -50.45 -9.65
C ARG A 427 -19.40 -51.64 -10.29
N GLU A 428 -19.31 -51.77 -11.61
CA GLU A 428 -19.92 -52.87 -12.38
C GLU A 428 -18.98 -53.39 -13.46
N LYS A 429 -19.09 -54.69 -13.77
CA LYS A 429 -18.35 -55.28 -14.89
C LYS A 429 -19.06 -55.02 -16.21
N ILE A 430 -18.31 -54.53 -17.19
CA ILE A 430 -18.78 -54.33 -18.56
C ILE A 430 -19.13 -55.70 -19.17
N LYS A 431 -20.33 -55.83 -19.75
CA LYS A 431 -20.87 -57.13 -20.22
C LYS A 431 -20.68 -57.38 -21.71
N GLN A 432 -20.47 -56.33 -22.51
CA GLN A 432 -20.44 -56.33 -23.98
C GLN A 432 -19.40 -55.30 -24.47
N GLY A 433 -18.92 -55.45 -25.71
CA GLY A 433 -17.86 -54.59 -26.28
C GLY A 433 -16.43 -55.07 -25.96
N PRO A 434 -15.39 -54.37 -26.45
CA PRO A 434 -13.99 -54.77 -26.27
C PRO A 434 -13.50 -54.68 -24.82
N GLU A 435 -14.08 -53.79 -24.00
CA GLU A 435 -13.78 -53.66 -22.56
C GLU A 435 -14.45 -54.75 -21.68
N LYS A 436 -15.05 -55.80 -22.28
CA LYS A 436 -15.83 -56.83 -21.57
C LYS A 436 -15.04 -57.47 -20.44
N GLY A 437 -15.60 -57.44 -19.23
CA GLY A 437 -15.00 -57.96 -17.99
C GLY A 437 -14.30 -56.91 -17.14
N GLN A 438 -13.88 -55.78 -17.70
CA GLN A 438 -13.34 -54.65 -16.93
C GLN A 438 -14.39 -54.09 -15.97
N VAL A 439 -13.94 -53.58 -14.83
CA VAL A 439 -14.78 -52.91 -13.83
C VAL A 439 -14.79 -51.41 -14.14
N LYS A 440 -15.98 -50.82 -14.23
CA LYS A 440 -16.19 -49.39 -14.50
C LYS A 440 -17.07 -48.76 -13.44
N GLU A 441 -16.74 -47.54 -13.07
CA GLU A 441 -17.52 -46.67 -12.21
C GLU A 441 -18.81 -46.25 -12.94
N VAL A 442 -19.94 -46.35 -12.25
CA VAL A 442 -21.27 -46.03 -12.77
C VAL A 442 -22.08 -45.33 -11.69
N LEU A 443 -22.55 -44.12 -11.98
CA LEU A 443 -23.48 -43.39 -11.11
C LEU A 443 -24.77 -44.21 -10.91
N LYS A 444 -25.04 -44.62 -9.66
CA LYS A 444 -26.22 -45.43 -9.30
C LYS A 444 -27.37 -44.62 -8.71
N ARG A 445 -27.08 -43.45 -8.16
CA ARG A 445 -28.09 -42.44 -7.80
C ARG A 445 -27.47 -41.07 -7.70
N ARG A 446 -28.21 -40.05 -8.14
CA ARG A 446 -28.00 -38.65 -7.79
C ARG A 446 -29.27 -38.19 -7.05
N MET A 447 -29.12 -37.51 -5.94
CA MET A 447 -30.22 -36.98 -5.12
C MET A 447 -29.96 -35.50 -4.90
N GLU A 448 -30.88 -34.65 -5.35
CA GLU A 448 -30.82 -33.21 -5.08
C GLU A 448 -31.18 -32.96 -3.60
N LEU A 449 -30.46 -32.04 -2.95
CA LEU A 449 -30.63 -31.82 -1.50
C LEU A 449 -32.06 -31.41 -1.12
N GLU A 450 -32.76 -30.69 -2.01
CA GLU A 450 -34.15 -30.26 -1.85
C GLU A 450 -35.14 -31.43 -1.75
N ARG A 451 -34.82 -32.61 -2.31
CA ARG A 451 -35.70 -33.80 -2.30
C ARG A 451 -35.49 -34.70 -1.08
N ILE A 452 -34.50 -34.40 -0.25
CA ILE A 452 -34.25 -35.15 0.99
C ILE A 452 -35.32 -34.78 2.03
N LEU A 453 -36.03 -35.80 2.52
CA LEU A 453 -37.18 -35.61 3.41
C LEU A 453 -36.76 -35.65 4.89
N SER A 454 -35.85 -36.55 5.24
CA SER A 454 -35.33 -36.74 6.61
C SER A 454 -34.16 -37.74 6.60
N VAL A 455 -33.44 -37.86 7.71
CA VAL A 455 -32.53 -39.00 7.95
C VAL A 455 -32.96 -39.71 9.22
N SER A 456 -33.12 -41.04 9.16
CA SER A 456 -33.41 -41.88 10.33
C SER A 456 -32.19 -42.62 10.84
N LEU A 457 -32.11 -42.74 12.17
CA LEU A 457 -30.98 -43.24 12.94
C LEU A 457 -31.49 -44.12 14.10
N SER A 458 -30.76 -45.18 14.45
CA SER A 458 -30.98 -45.83 15.76
C SER A 458 -30.51 -44.95 16.92
N THR A 459 -30.92 -45.24 18.14
CA THR A 459 -30.40 -44.58 19.36
C THR A 459 -29.11 -45.21 19.91
N MET A 460 -28.69 -46.37 19.39
CA MET A 460 -27.50 -47.14 19.79
C MET A 460 -26.23 -46.63 19.09
N GLN A 461 -25.05 -47.21 19.34
CA GLN A 461 -23.77 -46.65 18.84
C GLN A 461 -23.36 -46.96 17.39
N ASP A 462 -24.24 -47.49 16.54
CA ASP A 462 -23.94 -47.89 15.14
C ASP A 462 -23.56 -46.75 14.17
N ASP A 463 -23.04 -47.14 13.01
CA ASP A 463 -22.74 -46.31 11.83
C ASP A 463 -23.87 -46.26 10.78
N ILE A 464 -25.01 -46.90 11.06
CA ILE A 464 -26.10 -47.13 10.10
C ILE A 464 -27.09 -45.95 10.07
N PHE A 465 -27.57 -45.59 8.89
CA PHE A 465 -28.57 -44.53 8.70
C PHE A 465 -29.43 -44.80 7.47
N ILE A 466 -30.63 -44.22 7.46
CA ILE A 466 -31.54 -44.26 6.32
C ILE A 466 -31.72 -42.83 5.83
N LEU A 467 -31.25 -42.55 4.62
CA LEU A 467 -31.53 -41.31 3.92
C LEU A 467 -32.89 -41.44 3.23
N HIS A 468 -33.87 -40.64 3.67
CA HIS A 468 -35.21 -40.62 3.08
C HIS A 468 -35.31 -39.57 1.98
N GLU A 469 -35.90 -39.95 0.86
CA GLU A 469 -36.02 -39.15 -0.36
C GLU A 469 -37.39 -39.43 -1.02
N GLN A 470 -37.89 -38.50 -1.82
CA GLN A 470 -39.23 -38.56 -2.40
C GLN A 470 -39.52 -39.86 -3.17
N GLU A 471 -38.59 -40.40 -3.96
CA GLU A 471 -38.79 -41.67 -4.67
C GLU A 471 -38.73 -42.88 -3.71
N TYR A 472 -37.57 -43.13 -3.10
CA TYR A 472 -37.28 -44.31 -2.27
C TYR A 472 -36.05 -44.11 -1.35
N ASP A 473 -35.92 -44.91 -0.31
CA ASP A 473 -34.91 -44.71 0.72
C ASP A 473 -33.55 -45.34 0.40
N SER A 474 -32.49 -44.85 1.06
CA SER A 474 -31.17 -45.47 1.02
C SER A 474 -30.69 -45.83 2.43
N LEU A 475 -30.74 -47.13 2.75
CA LEU A 475 -30.10 -47.72 3.93
C LEU A 475 -28.59 -47.84 3.70
N LEU A 476 -27.81 -47.12 4.51
CA LEU A 476 -26.36 -46.90 4.37
C LEU A 476 -25.63 -47.08 5.71
N GLU A 477 -24.32 -47.34 5.64
CA GLU A 477 -23.41 -47.47 6.79
C GLU A 477 -22.10 -46.72 6.48
N SER A 478 -21.71 -45.79 7.36
CA SER A 478 -20.44 -45.04 7.25
C SER A 478 -19.81 -44.79 8.62
N VAL A 479 -18.52 -45.13 8.77
CA VAL A 479 -17.72 -44.84 9.97
C VAL A 479 -17.47 -43.33 10.17
N PHE A 480 -17.82 -42.52 9.17
CA PHE A 480 -17.75 -41.06 9.19
C PHE A 480 -19.14 -40.41 9.26
N LYS A 481 -20.20 -41.17 9.59
CA LYS A 481 -21.59 -40.70 9.68
C LYS A 481 -21.77 -39.37 10.43
N THR A 482 -21.12 -39.17 11.58
CA THR A 482 -21.21 -37.90 12.35
C THR A 482 -20.83 -36.68 11.50
N GLU A 483 -19.81 -36.82 10.66
CA GLU A 483 -19.29 -35.76 9.79
C GLU A 483 -20.19 -35.57 8.55
N PHE A 484 -20.54 -36.66 7.87
CA PHE A 484 -21.47 -36.64 6.75
C PHE A 484 -22.82 -35.99 7.13
N LEU A 485 -23.38 -36.34 8.29
CA LEU A 485 -24.63 -35.74 8.77
C LEU A 485 -24.48 -34.25 9.10
N SER A 486 -23.34 -33.82 9.62
CA SER A 486 -23.10 -32.40 9.90
C SER A 486 -23.02 -31.57 8.63
N LEU A 487 -22.29 -32.07 7.62
CA LEU A 487 -22.15 -31.42 6.32
C LEU A 487 -23.47 -31.46 5.55
N LEU A 488 -24.19 -32.60 5.58
CA LEU A 488 -25.49 -32.74 4.95
C LEU A 488 -26.55 -31.83 5.59
N SER A 489 -26.66 -31.80 6.92
CA SER A 489 -27.61 -30.92 7.63
C SER A 489 -27.33 -29.45 7.29
N LYS A 490 -26.05 -29.06 7.25
CA LYS A 490 -25.63 -27.72 6.87
C LYS A 490 -25.97 -27.37 5.42
N ARG A 491 -25.61 -28.20 4.44
CA ARG A 491 -25.92 -27.94 3.02
C ARG A 491 -27.42 -27.98 2.74
N TYR A 492 -28.17 -28.82 3.44
CA TYR A 492 -29.62 -28.83 3.39
C TYR A 492 -30.22 -27.53 3.95
N GLU A 493 -29.74 -27.05 5.09
CA GLU A 493 -30.21 -25.78 5.70
C GLU A 493 -29.84 -24.56 4.84
N GLU A 494 -28.61 -24.48 4.32
CA GLU A 494 -28.18 -23.46 3.36
C GLU A 494 -29.04 -23.47 2.08
N LYS A 495 -29.39 -24.66 1.56
CA LYS A 495 -30.10 -24.80 0.27
C LYS A 495 -31.62 -24.66 0.36
N THR A 496 -32.24 -25.07 1.48
CA THR A 496 -33.70 -25.11 1.66
C THR A 496 -34.23 -24.08 2.66
N GLN A 497 -33.34 -23.40 3.40
CA GLN A 497 -33.68 -22.52 4.53
C GLN A 497 -34.49 -23.23 5.63
N ARG A 498 -34.33 -24.56 5.77
CA ARG A 498 -35.00 -25.41 6.75
C ARG A 498 -34.01 -26.41 7.36
N LYS A 499 -34.15 -26.73 8.64
CA LYS A 499 -33.31 -27.74 9.30
C LYS A 499 -33.70 -29.15 8.86
N LEU A 500 -32.70 -29.96 8.51
CA LEU A 500 -32.90 -31.35 8.11
C LEU A 500 -33.50 -32.18 9.25
N PRO A 501 -34.67 -32.83 9.09
CA PRO A 501 -35.26 -33.62 10.16
C PRO A 501 -34.46 -34.90 10.43
N LEU A 502 -33.85 -34.99 11.61
CA LEU A 502 -33.16 -36.18 12.10
C LEU A 502 -34.09 -36.98 13.04
N LYS A 503 -34.49 -38.18 12.62
CA LYS A 503 -35.38 -39.09 13.34
C LYS A 503 -34.58 -40.15 14.09
N PHE A 504 -34.98 -40.48 15.32
CA PHE A 504 -34.27 -41.42 16.17
C PHE A 504 -35.22 -42.49 16.72
N SER A 505 -35.03 -43.75 16.34
CA SER A 505 -35.81 -44.89 16.82
C SER A 505 -35.02 -46.18 16.63
N ASN A 506 -35.15 -47.14 17.55
CA ASN A 506 -34.55 -48.46 17.39
C ASN A 506 -35.35 -49.36 16.43
N THR A 507 -36.54 -48.95 15.98
CA THR A 507 -37.30 -49.59 14.90
C THR A 507 -37.49 -48.57 13.79
N LEU A 508 -36.86 -48.81 12.64
CA LEU A 508 -36.88 -47.92 11.48
C LEU A 508 -37.56 -48.61 10.29
N GLU A 509 -38.12 -47.81 9.38
CA GLU A 509 -38.72 -48.28 8.12
C GLU A 509 -37.92 -47.75 6.91
N VAL A 510 -37.85 -48.57 5.86
CA VAL A 510 -37.16 -48.29 4.59
C VAL A 510 -38.15 -48.48 3.44
N LYS A 511 -38.53 -47.40 2.78
CA LYS A 511 -39.33 -47.39 1.54
C LYS A 511 -38.48 -47.93 0.37
N LEU A 512 -38.85 -49.07 -0.21
CA LEU A 512 -38.12 -49.62 -1.35
C LEU A 512 -38.54 -48.95 -2.67
N LYS A 513 -37.62 -48.96 -3.66
CA LYS A 513 -37.96 -48.57 -5.03
C LYS A 513 -39.02 -49.52 -5.60
N LYS A 514 -40.12 -48.97 -6.12
CA LYS A 514 -41.16 -49.67 -6.89
C LYS A 514 -40.52 -50.46 -8.05
N GLU A 515 -41.00 -51.66 -8.33
CA GLU A 515 -40.53 -52.44 -9.49
C GLU A 515 -41.30 -52.00 -10.75
N SER A 516 -40.64 -52.02 -11.91
CA SER A 516 -41.22 -51.54 -13.17
C SER A 516 -42.05 -52.61 -13.90
N TRP A 517 -42.42 -53.70 -13.23
CA TRP A 517 -43.08 -54.86 -13.84
C TRP A 517 -44.51 -55.01 -13.30
N GLY A 518 -45.50 -54.70 -14.15
CA GLY A 518 -46.92 -54.95 -13.92
C GLY A 518 -47.65 -53.94 -13.02
N PRO A 519 -48.99 -53.80 -13.14
CA PRO A 519 -49.80 -52.91 -12.29
C PRO A 519 -49.75 -53.24 -10.80
N TRP A 520 -49.52 -54.51 -10.46
CA TRP A 520 -49.54 -55.05 -9.10
C TRP A 520 -48.27 -54.78 -8.28
N SER A 521 -47.27 -54.09 -8.84
CA SER A 521 -46.03 -53.74 -8.12
C SER A 521 -46.28 -52.67 -7.03
N SER A 522 -46.64 -53.10 -5.82
CA SER A 522 -46.64 -52.22 -4.64
C SER A 522 -45.21 -51.87 -4.19
N ALA A 523 -44.99 -50.63 -3.76
CA ALA A 523 -43.72 -50.14 -3.22
C ALA A 523 -43.50 -50.60 -1.77
N GLY A 524 -43.45 -51.92 -1.56
CA GLY A 524 -43.41 -52.52 -0.22
C GLY A 524 -42.19 -52.09 0.60
N SER A 525 -42.42 -51.78 1.88
CA SER A 525 -41.37 -51.35 2.81
C SER A 525 -40.57 -52.52 3.39
N ARG A 526 -39.54 -52.19 4.17
CA ARG A 526 -38.72 -53.09 4.99
C ARG A 526 -38.49 -52.45 6.35
N GLN A 527 -38.41 -53.28 7.39
CA GLN A 527 -38.13 -52.80 8.75
C GLN A 527 -36.67 -53.09 9.13
N VAL A 528 -36.06 -52.22 9.92
CA VAL A 528 -34.73 -52.41 10.51
C VAL A 528 -34.88 -52.26 12.03
N GLN A 529 -34.59 -53.32 12.76
CA GLN A 529 -34.72 -53.40 14.22
C GLN A 529 -33.33 -53.43 14.86
N PHE A 530 -33.06 -52.52 15.77
CA PHE A 530 -31.81 -52.41 16.52
C PHE A 530 -32.01 -52.91 17.95
N MET A 531 -31.17 -53.86 18.37
CA MET A 531 -31.29 -54.57 19.65
C MET A 531 -29.97 -54.59 20.41
N GLN A 532 -30.02 -54.71 21.73
CA GLN A 532 -28.83 -54.82 22.55
C GLN A 532 -28.06 -56.11 22.22
N GLY A 533 -26.77 -55.97 21.93
CA GLY A 533 -25.85 -57.07 21.63
C GLY A 533 -24.54 -56.95 22.41
N GLN A 534 -23.49 -57.58 21.86
CA GLN A 534 -22.13 -57.57 22.41
C GLN A 534 -21.14 -57.07 21.35
N GLY A 535 -20.05 -56.44 21.80
CA GLY A 535 -18.98 -55.93 20.93
C GLY A 535 -19.31 -54.62 20.19
N ASP A 536 -18.27 -53.92 19.72
CA ASP A 536 -18.39 -52.62 19.05
C ASP A 536 -18.77 -52.73 17.55
N ILE A 537 -18.91 -53.94 17.00
CA ILE A 537 -19.28 -54.20 15.59
C ILE A 537 -20.75 -54.62 15.53
N ALA A 538 -21.50 -54.13 14.54
CA ALA A 538 -22.89 -54.50 14.35
C ALA A 538 -23.02 -55.89 13.71
N ILE A 539 -23.79 -56.78 14.34
CA ILE A 539 -24.11 -58.11 13.81
C ILE A 539 -25.48 -58.04 13.13
N LEU A 540 -25.53 -58.35 11.83
CA LEU A 540 -26.72 -58.24 10.99
C LEU A 540 -27.35 -59.62 10.76
N LYS A 541 -28.64 -59.76 11.07
CA LYS A 541 -29.47 -60.95 10.85
C LYS A 541 -30.71 -60.60 10.02
N PRO A 542 -30.72 -60.81 8.70
CA PRO A 542 -31.90 -60.60 7.87
C PRO A 542 -32.93 -61.72 8.08
N SER A 543 -34.20 -61.36 8.25
CA SER A 543 -35.33 -62.29 8.39
C SER A 543 -36.55 -61.74 7.62
N ASN A 544 -36.86 -62.36 6.47
CA ASN A 544 -37.97 -62.00 5.59
C ASN A 544 -38.04 -60.50 5.21
N LYS A 545 -38.89 -59.71 5.89
CA LYS A 545 -39.07 -58.26 5.65
C LYS A 545 -38.32 -57.37 6.66
N VAL A 546 -37.64 -57.98 7.64
CA VAL A 546 -36.98 -57.32 8.77
C VAL A 546 -35.48 -57.57 8.72
N LEU A 547 -34.67 -56.55 9.00
CA LEU A 547 -33.25 -56.69 9.31
C LEU A 547 -33.05 -56.45 10.80
N GLN A 548 -32.70 -57.49 11.55
CA GLN A 548 -32.29 -57.36 12.94
C GLN A 548 -30.80 -57.02 13.00
N ILE A 549 -30.44 -56.06 13.85
CA ILE A 549 -29.08 -55.55 14.03
C ILE A 549 -28.79 -55.51 15.52
N SER A 550 -27.82 -56.31 15.99
CA SER A 550 -27.37 -56.27 17.39
C SER A 550 -25.99 -55.64 17.52
N ILE A 551 -25.81 -54.80 18.55
CA ILE A 551 -24.53 -54.11 18.83
C ILE A 551 -24.37 -53.87 20.34
N GLY A 552 -23.13 -53.92 20.84
CA GLY A 552 -22.79 -53.58 22.22
C GLY A 552 -23.01 -52.11 22.58
N PRO A 553 -23.11 -51.78 23.88
CA PRO A 553 -23.45 -50.44 24.35
C PRO A 553 -22.29 -49.45 24.12
N GLY A 554 -22.60 -48.25 23.62
CA GLY A 554 -21.61 -47.19 23.40
C GLY A 554 -21.30 -46.34 24.64
N LEU A 555 -20.64 -45.21 24.42
CA LEU A 555 -20.57 -44.15 25.43
C LEU A 555 -21.95 -43.49 25.59
N PRO A 556 -22.30 -43.03 26.81
CA PRO A 556 -23.57 -42.36 27.10
C PRO A 556 -23.97 -41.27 26.10
N LYS A 557 -25.28 -41.13 25.84
CA LYS A 557 -25.84 -40.23 24.82
C LYS A 557 -25.48 -38.75 25.04
N ASN A 558 -25.17 -38.35 26.28
CA ASN A 558 -24.72 -37.01 26.67
C ASN A 558 -23.19 -36.78 26.51
N SER A 559 -22.44 -37.77 26.03
CA SER A 559 -20.98 -37.65 25.86
C SER A 559 -20.61 -36.57 24.82
N ARG A 560 -19.82 -35.58 25.23
CA ARG A 560 -19.29 -34.50 24.37
C ARG A 560 -17.84 -34.77 23.94
N PRO A 561 -17.38 -34.23 22.78
CA PRO A 561 -15.97 -34.29 22.37
C PRO A 561 -15.06 -33.69 23.44
N THR A 562 -14.02 -34.40 23.85
CA THR A 562 -13.11 -33.88 24.87
C THR A 562 -12.37 -32.65 24.35
N ARG A 563 -12.40 -31.56 25.14
CA ARG A 563 -11.48 -30.42 25.02
C ARG A 563 -10.08 -30.80 25.53
N ARG A 564 -9.50 -31.87 25.00
CA ARG A 564 -8.07 -32.17 25.22
C ARG A 564 -7.26 -31.02 24.63
N ASN A 565 -6.58 -30.28 25.49
CA ASN A 565 -5.72 -29.19 25.08
C ASN A 565 -4.52 -29.73 24.31
N LEU A 566 -4.54 -29.63 22.98
CA LEU A 566 -3.37 -29.85 22.11
C LEU A 566 -2.36 -28.70 22.27
N THR A 567 -1.80 -28.60 23.48
CA THR A 567 -0.71 -27.70 23.89
C THR A 567 0.34 -28.42 24.74
N GLN A 568 0.09 -29.63 25.25
CA GLN A 568 1.14 -30.50 25.77
C GLN A 568 1.96 -31.10 24.61
N GLY A 569 3.19 -30.62 24.45
CA GLY A 569 4.21 -31.31 23.67
C GLY A 569 4.94 -32.35 24.54
N ARG A 570 5.41 -33.43 23.91
CA ARG A 570 6.42 -34.40 24.41
C ARG A 570 6.29 -34.80 25.90
N GLY A 571 5.29 -35.62 26.21
CA GLY A 571 5.38 -36.58 27.32
C GLY A 571 5.67 -37.97 26.75
N TYR A 572 6.81 -38.58 27.10
CA TYR A 572 7.13 -39.96 26.73
C TYR A 572 6.54 -40.89 27.79
N SER A 573 5.61 -41.76 27.41
CA SER A 573 5.03 -42.77 28.32
C SER A 573 4.78 -44.05 27.55
N SER A 574 5.73 -44.98 27.64
CA SER A 574 5.67 -46.30 27.03
C SER A 574 4.72 -47.21 27.81
N ARG A 575 3.64 -47.67 27.18
CA ARG A 575 2.94 -48.89 27.61
C ARG A 575 2.43 -49.64 26.39
N SER A 576 3.05 -50.79 26.12
CA SER A 576 2.72 -51.67 25.00
C SER A 576 1.51 -52.53 25.32
N GLN A 577 0.51 -52.54 24.44
CA GLN A 577 -0.45 -53.64 24.30
C GLN A 577 -0.76 -53.84 22.81
N ASN A 578 -0.56 -55.06 22.33
CA ASN A 578 -0.84 -55.43 20.94
C ASN A 578 -2.35 -55.65 20.76
N GLN A 579 -3.00 -54.81 19.95
CA GLN A 579 -4.29 -55.13 19.34
C GLN A 579 -4.31 -54.65 17.88
N THR A 580 -4.30 -55.59 16.95
CA THR A 580 -4.37 -55.34 15.50
C THR A 580 -5.80 -55.06 15.06
N TYR A 581 -6.06 -53.84 14.61
CA TYR A 581 -7.30 -53.44 13.95
C TYR A 581 -7.00 -52.69 12.63
N PRO A 582 -7.86 -52.80 11.60
CA PRO A 582 -7.59 -52.24 10.27
C PRO A 582 -7.69 -50.70 10.25
N MET A 583 -6.55 -50.04 10.44
CA MET A 583 -6.40 -48.59 10.34
C MET A 583 -6.13 -48.18 8.87
N ARG A 584 -7.17 -47.78 8.13
CA ARG A 584 -6.97 -47.03 6.86
C ARG A 584 -6.52 -45.62 7.22
N ALA A 585 -5.22 -45.35 7.11
CA ALA A 585 -4.66 -44.01 7.26
C ALA A 585 -5.14 -43.08 6.13
N ALA A 586 -5.13 -41.77 6.37
CA ALA A 586 -5.32 -40.79 5.31
C ALA A 586 -4.11 -40.79 4.35
N PRO A 587 -4.29 -40.41 3.07
CA PRO A 587 -3.17 -40.23 2.14
C PRO A 587 -2.12 -39.23 2.67
N PRO A 588 -0.82 -39.42 2.36
CA PRO A 588 0.18 -38.39 2.61
C PRO A 588 -0.10 -37.15 1.75
N PRO A 589 0.28 -35.94 2.19
CA PRO A 589 0.13 -34.74 1.37
C PRO A 589 1.01 -34.80 0.11
N PRO A 590 0.62 -34.16 -1.00
CA PRO A 590 1.37 -34.22 -2.26
C PRO A 590 2.84 -33.82 -2.12
N ALA A 591 3.72 -34.62 -2.72
CA ALA A 591 5.15 -34.34 -2.77
C ALA A 591 5.41 -33.18 -3.74
N GLY A 592 5.54 -31.96 -3.21
CA GLY A 592 5.90 -30.79 -4.00
C GLY A 592 7.25 -30.99 -4.70
N VAL A 593 7.24 -30.89 -6.03
CA VAL A 593 8.43 -31.04 -6.89
C VAL A 593 9.53 -30.10 -6.40
N ARG A 594 10.67 -30.68 -6.01
CA ARG A 594 11.89 -29.93 -5.71
C ARG A 594 12.86 -30.06 -6.87
N THR A 595 13.13 -28.94 -7.53
CA THR A 595 14.21 -28.81 -8.50
C THR A 595 15.53 -29.21 -7.85
N ALA A 596 16.34 -30.02 -8.54
CA ALA A 596 17.61 -30.49 -8.01
C ALA A 596 18.68 -29.40 -8.11
N CYS A 597 19.28 -29.04 -6.96
CA CYS A 597 20.53 -28.29 -6.91
C CYS A 597 21.54 -29.13 -6.12
N THR A 598 22.59 -29.59 -6.80
CA THR A 598 23.68 -30.36 -6.21
C THR A 598 24.61 -29.46 -5.39
N HIS A 599 24.87 -29.82 -4.14
CA HIS A 599 26.06 -29.35 -3.42
C HIS A 599 26.70 -30.48 -2.63
N THR A 600 28.03 -30.41 -2.55
CA THR A 600 28.92 -31.45 -2.05
C THR A 600 28.85 -31.60 -0.53
N SER A 601 29.02 -32.84 -0.06
CA SER A 601 29.17 -33.15 1.36
C SER A 601 30.62 -32.96 1.80
N PHE A 602 30.85 -32.13 2.83
CA PHE A 602 32.05 -32.19 3.64
C PHE A 602 31.71 -32.61 5.06
N THR A 603 32.47 -33.58 5.58
CA THR A 603 32.33 -34.10 6.94
C THR A 603 33.25 -33.35 7.89
N SER A 604 32.76 -33.05 9.09
CA SER A 604 33.60 -32.98 10.29
C SER A 604 32.77 -33.25 11.54
N SER A 605 33.40 -33.87 12.53
CA SER A 605 32.82 -34.19 13.82
C SER A 605 33.18 -33.13 14.87
N ARG A 606 32.38 -33.01 15.94
CA ARG A 606 32.96 -32.99 17.30
C ARG A 606 31.96 -33.25 18.43
N SER A 607 32.29 -34.28 19.21
CA SER A 607 32.21 -34.39 20.68
C SER A 607 31.15 -33.60 21.47
N ALA A 608 30.37 -34.32 22.28
CA ALA A 608 29.64 -33.77 23.42
C ALA A 608 30.55 -33.54 24.64
N ALA A 609 30.11 -32.67 25.55
CA ALA A 609 30.64 -32.51 26.92
C ALA A 609 29.47 -32.57 27.93
N LYS A 610 29.77 -32.91 29.19
CA LYS A 610 28.80 -33.09 30.30
C LYS A 610 29.17 -32.20 31.50
N TRP A 611 28.27 -32.19 32.49
CA TRP A 611 28.31 -31.54 33.82
C TRP A 611 27.72 -30.12 33.90
N SER A 612 27.03 -29.73 34.98
CA SER A 612 26.46 -30.54 36.09
C SER A 612 25.37 -29.77 36.85
N ASN A 613 24.36 -30.47 37.38
CA ASN A 613 23.32 -29.87 38.23
C ASN A 613 23.84 -29.53 39.64
N LYS A 614 23.43 -28.37 40.17
CA LYS A 614 23.18 -28.17 41.61
C LYS A 614 21.93 -27.31 41.82
N SER A 615 21.15 -27.66 42.83
CA SER A 615 20.04 -26.91 43.44
C SER A 615 20.16 -27.11 44.95
N PRO A 616 19.75 -26.16 45.81
CA PRO A 616 18.37 -26.16 46.35
C PRO A 616 17.91 -24.73 46.77
N PRO A 617 16.88 -24.55 47.64
CA PRO A 617 15.57 -25.19 47.72
C PRO A 617 14.44 -24.17 47.47
N ALA A 618 13.17 -24.55 47.69
CA ALA A 618 12.01 -23.66 47.70
C ALA A 618 11.39 -23.55 49.12
N CYS A 619 10.59 -22.52 49.36
CA CYS A 619 9.67 -22.43 50.51
C CYS A 619 8.38 -21.67 50.13
N SER A 620 7.32 -21.84 50.92
CA SER A 620 5.93 -21.45 50.58
C SER A 620 5.36 -20.41 51.60
N PRO A 621 4.04 -20.22 51.81
CA PRO A 621 3.40 -18.95 51.38
C PRO A 621 2.63 -18.16 52.47
N SER A 622 2.40 -16.87 52.21
CA SER A 622 1.30 -15.98 52.68
C SER A 622 1.01 -15.84 54.20
N PRO A 623 0.63 -14.63 54.67
CA PRO A 623 -0.81 -14.35 54.84
C PRO A 623 -1.25 -12.89 54.57
N ASP A 624 -2.57 -12.69 54.65
CA ASP A 624 -3.36 -11.44 54.48
C ASP A 624 -3.97 -11.06 55.86
N PRO A 625 -4.26 -9.77 56.22
CA PRO A 625 -5.67 -9.42 56.46
C PRO A 625 -6.13 -7.93 56.34
N ARG A 626 -7.16 -7.70 55.49
CA ARG A 626 -8.45 -6.95 55.65
C ARG A 626 -8.66 -5.74 56.64
N LYS A 627 -9.57 -4.84 56.18
CA LYS A 627 -10.49 -3.85 56.86
C LYS A 627 -10.05 -2.35 56.89
N SER A 628 -10.92 -1.31 56.96
CA SER A 628 -12.25 -1.00 56.35
C SER A 628 -12.81 0.39 56.80
N MET A 629 -13.38 1.22 55.90
CA MET A 629 -14.10 2.53 56.14
C MET A 629 -13.18 3.66 56.68
N GLY A 630 -13.40 5.00 56.58
CA GLY A 630 -14.36 5.96 55.96
C GLY A 630 -13.85 7.41 56.30
N GLN A 631 -14.40 8.59 55.93
CA GLN A 631 -15.46 9.08 55.01
C GLN A 631 -15.25 10.63 54.76
N SER A 632 -16.26 11.42 54.34
CA SER A 632 -16.27 12.89 53.98
C SER A 632 -15.40 13.32 52.77
N GLU A 633 -15.84 13.98 51.68
CA GLU A 633 -16.83 15.08 51.40
C GLU A 633 -16.27 16.49 51.71
N GLU A 634 -16.34 17.53 50.86
CA GLU A 634 -16.86 17.82 49.48
C GLU A 634 -16.21 19.19 49.03
N PRO A 635 -16.49 19.83 47.86
CA PRO A 635 -16.80 19.37 46.49
C PRO A 635 -15.90 20.03 45.40
N VAL A 636 -16.01 19.59 44.13
CA VAL A 636 -15.53 20.35 42.94
C VAL A 636 -16.56 20.26 41.79
N HIS A 637 -16.70 21.32 41.00
CA HIS A 637 -17.74 21.47 39.96
C HIS A 637 -17.69 20.46 38.80
N LYS A 638 -18.88 20.12 38.29
CA LYS A 638 -19.10 19.30 37.09
C LYS A 638 -19.15 20.17 35.82
N ILE A 639 -18.50 19.73 34.75
CA ILE A 639 -18.85 20.10 33.37
C ILE A 639 -19.13 18.80 32.60
N SER A 640 -20.18 18.80 31.79
CA SER A 640 -20.63 17.62 31.03
C SER A 640 -19.86 17.49 29.71
N GLN A 641 -19.47 16.27 29.35
CA GLN A 641 -18.99 15.93 28.01
C GLN A 641 -19.95 14.90 27.39
N GLN A 642 -20.58 15.27 26.27
CA GLN A 642 -21.23 14.33 25.35
C GLN A 642 -20.22 13.91 24.25
N PRO A 643 -20.39 12.74 23.63
CA PRO A 643 -19.40 12.21 22.68
C PRO A 643 -19.51 12.86 21.29
N GLU A 644 -18.40 13.36 20.77
CA GLU A 644 -18.29 13.84 19.38
C GLU A 644 -18.31 12.67 18.37
N SER A 645 -18.80 12.92 17.15
CA SER A 645 -19.07 11.88 16.15
C SER A 645 -17.89 11.57 15.22
N LEU A 646 -17.83 10.33 14.74
CA LEU A 646 -16.77 9.81 13.85
C LEU A 646 -17.08 10.02 12.35
N ASP A 647 -17.62 11.18 11.97
CA ASP A 647 -18.11 11.41 10.60
C ASP A 647 -17.01 11.68 9.54
N PHE A 648 -15.74 11.66 9.93
CA PHE A 648 -14.58 11.71 9.01
C PHE A 648 -14.45 10.47 8.09
N LEU A 649 -15.12 9.35 8.40
CA LEU A 649 -14.89 8.04 7.75
C LEU A 649 -15.96 7.62 6.72
N LYS A 650 -16.63 8.56 6.04
CA LYS A 650 -17.55 8.27 4.91
C LYS A 650 -17.02 8.84 3.59
N VAL A 651 -16.88 7.97 2.60
CA VAL A 651 -16.54 8.33 1.21
C VAL A 651 -17.83 8.32 0.37
N PRO A 652 -18.12 9.34 -0.47
CA PRO A 652 -19.30 9.34 -1.33
C PRO A 652 -19.08 8.51 -2.60
N ASP A 653 -20.00 7.58 -2.88
CA ASP A 653 -20.11 6.92 -4.18
C ASP A 653 -20.89 7.79 -5.18
N GLN A 654 -20.41 7.78 -6.43
CA GLN A 654 -21.10 8.13 -7.70
C GLN A 654 -22.10 9.31 -7.77
N GLY A 655 -21.67 10.37 -8.50
CA GLY A 655 -22.38 10.75 -9.73
C GLY A 655 -23.69 11.55 -9.66
N ALA A 656 -23.61 12.85 -9.33
CA ALA A 656 -24.74 13.79 -9.44
C ALA A 656 -24.92 14.37 -10.87
N ALA A 657 -25.28 13.55 -11.85
CA ALA A 657 -25.58 13.97 -13.22
C ALA A 657 -27.06 13.78 -13.56
N GLY A 658 -27.94 14.74 -13.19
CA GLY A 658 -29.37 14.62 -13.51
C GLY A 658 -30.32 15.59 -12.81
N VAL A 659 -30.29 16.88 -13.14
CA VAL A 659 -31.41 17.80 -12.84
C VAL A 659 -31.83 18.51 -14.13
N ARG A 660 -33.07 18.28 -14.56
CA ARG A 660 -33.68 19.01 -15.68
C ARG A 660 -33.90 20.47 -15.29
N ARG A 661 -33.58 21.41 -16.20
CA ARG A 661 -34.26 22.72 -16.27
C ARG A 661 -34.85 22.92 -17.66
N GLN A 662 -35.98 23.60 -17.71
CA GLN A 662 -36.80 23.73 -18.92
C GLN A 662 -36.32 24.86 -19.85
N THR A 663 -36.88 24.85 -21.04
CA THR A 663 -36.59 25.75 -22.16
C THR A 663 -37.00 27.20 -21.91
N THR A 664 -36.14 28.15 -22.28
CA THR A 664 -36.53 29.49 -22.72
C THR A 664 -35.91 29.77 -24.09
N SER A 665 -36.56 30.63 -24.88
CA SER A 665 -36.27 30.85 -26.30
C SER A 665 -35.03 31.71 -26.55
N ARG A 666 -34.44 31.57 -27.73
CA ARG A 666 -33.27 32.34 -28.19
C ARG A 666 -33.59 33.03 -29.53
N PRO A 667 -33.37 34.34 -29.69
CA PRO A 667 -33.51 35.01 -30.98
C PRO A 667 -32.33 34.65 -31.92
N PRO A 668 -32.54 34.72 -33.26
CA PRO A 668 -31.52 34.37 -34.25
C PRO A 668 -30.64 35.57 -34.65
N PRO A 669 -29.36 35.32 -35.01
CA PRO A 669 -28.63 36.21 -35.91
C PRO A 669 -28.12 35.51 -37.19
N ALA A 670 -28.08 36.34 -38.23
CA ALA A 670 -27.72 36.12 -39.63
C ALA A 670 -26.48 35.28 -40.00
N GLY A 671 -26.46 34.88 -41.28
CA GLY A 671 -25.30 35.11 -42.16
C GLY A 671 -24.14 34.11 -42.06
N GLY A 672 -24.08 33.16 -43.01
CA GLY A 672 -23.00 32.19 -43.10
C GLY A 672 -21.70 32.74 -43.71
N ARG A 673 -20.56 32.20 -43.27
CA ARG A 673 -19.33 32.07 -44.06
C ARG A 673 -18.99 30.57 -44.24
N PRO A 674 -18.31 30.15 -45.32
CA PRO A 674 -18.01 28.74 -45.56
C PRO A 674 -17.14 28.12 -44.46
N LYS A 675 -17.39 26.85 -44.13
CA LYS A 675 -16.49 26.07 -43.26
C LYS A 675 -15.26 25.61 -44.05
N PRO A 676 -14.04 25.66 -43.47
CA PRO A 676 -12.89 24.99 -44.06
C PRO A 676 -13.08 23.47 -44.04
N GLN A 677 -12.41 22.78 -44.97
CA GLN A 677 -12.48 21.32 -45.10
C GLN A 677 -11.97 20.61 -43.82
N PRO A 678 -12.53 19.44 -43.44
CA PRO A 678 -12.08 18.69 -42.29
C PRO A 678 -10.67 18.12 -42.53
N LYS A 679 -9.75 18.35 -41.58
CA LYS A 679 -8.46 17.65 -41.54
C LYS A 679 -8.69 16.13 -41.41
N PRO A 680 -7.82 15.28 -41.99
CA PRO A 680 -7.94 13.83 -41.86
C PRO A 680 -7.91 13.42 -40.37
N LYS A 681 -8.70 12.41 -40.02
CA LYS A 681 -8.62 11.80 -38.68
C LYS A 681 -7.28 11.07 -38.55
N PRO A 682 -6.61 11.12 -37.39
CA PRO A 682 -5.45 10.26 -37.15
C PRO A 682 -5.86 8.79 -37.23
N GLN A 683 -5.07 7.97 -37.92
CA GLN A 683 -5.22 6.52 -37.87
C GLN A 683 -4.85 6.04 -36.46
N VAL A 684 -5.85 5.51 -35.75
CA VAL A 684 -5.62 4.74 -34.52
C VAL A 684 -5.16 3.34 -34.97
N PRO A 685 -4.10 2.75 -34.37
CA PRO A 685 -3.71 1.37 -34.70
C PRO A 685 -4.86 0.40 -34.41
N GLN A 686 -5.06 -0.58 -35.29
CA GLN A 686 -6.18 -1.51 -35.20
C GLN A 686 -5.71 -2.96 -35.03
N CYS A 687 -6.62 -3.81 -34.54
CA CYS A 687 -6.44 -5.25 -34.54
C CYS A 687 -7.74 -5.98 -34.92
N ARG A 688 -7.61 -7.16 -35.51
CA ARG A 688 -8.71 -8.07 -35.82
C ARG A 688 -8.73 -9.23 -34.83
N ALA A 689 -9.90 -9.53 -34.28
CA ALA A 689 -10.10 -10.69 -33.43
C ALA A 689 -9.92 -12.01 -34.18
N LEU A 690 -9.09 -12.90 -33.65
CA LEU A 690 -8.90 -14.27 -34.14
C LEU A 690 -9.94 -15.23 -33.56
N TYR A 691 -10.36 -14.98 -32.32
CA TYR A 691 -11.35 -15.76 -31.58
C TYR A 691 -12.39 -14.83 -30.95
N ALA A 692 -13.57 -15.35 -30.62
CA ALA A 692 -14.54 -14.63 -29.81
C ALA A 692 -14.07 -14.57 -28.34
N TYR A 693 -14.41 -13.48 -27.65
CA TYR A 693 -14.12 -13.27 -26.24
C TYR A 693 -15.34 -12.68 -25.54
N ASP A 694 -15.74 -13.30 -24.42
CA ASP A 694 -16.79 -12.80 -23.52
C ASP A 694 -16.15 -12.21 -22.27
N ALA A 695 -16.43 -10.94 -21.99
CA ALA A 695 -16.00 -10.21 -20.81
C ALA A 695 -16.38 -10.93 -19.50
N GLN A 696 -15.39 -11.10 -18.61
CA GLN A 696 -15.56 -11.76 -17.30
C GLN A 696 -15.74 -10.76 -16.15
N ASP A 697 -15.30 -9.51 -16.32
CA ASP A 697 -15.53 -8.38 -15.41
C ASP A 697 -16.04 -7.14 -16.17
N THR A 698 -16.40 -6.10 -15.43
CA THR A 698 -17.11 -4.90 -15.87
C THR A 698 -16.27 -3.88 -16.66
N ASP A 699 -14.95 -4.01 -16.64
CA ASP A 699 -14.00 -3.20 -17.41
C ASP A 699 -13.45 -3.92 -18.66
N GLU A 700 -13.83 -5.20 -18.88
CA GLU A 700 -13.46 -5.98 -20.07
C GLU A 700 -14.39 -5.70 -21.28
N LEU A 701 -13.88 -5.97 -22.48
CA LEU A 701 -14.54 -5.74 -23.76
C LEU A 701 -14.86 -7.06 -24.47
N SER A 702 -16.15 -7.43 -24.59
CA SER A 702 -16.57 -8.58 -25.41
C SER A 702 -16.50 -8.28 -26.91
N PHE A 703 -16.11 -9.28 -27.72
CA PHE A 703 -16.04 -9.20 -29.18
C PHE A 703 -16.15 -10.59 -29.84
N ASN A 704 -16.50 -10.62 -31.13
CA ASN A 704 -16.59 -11.85 -31.92
C ASN A 704 -15.32 -12.04 -32.75
N ALA A 705 -15.05 -13.26 -33.23
CA ALA A 705 -14.02 -13.47 -34.23
C ALA A 705 -14.30 -12.61 -35.48
N ASN A 706 -13.25 -12.01 -36.05
CA ASN A 706 -13.24 -11.01 -37.12
C ASN A 706 -13.77 -9.60 -36.78
N ASP A 707 -14.20 -9.31 -35.54
CA ASP A 707 -14.40 -7.90 -35.13
C ASP A 707 -13.08 -7.12 -35.23
N VAL A 708 -13.15 -5.85 -35.63
CA VAL A 708 -11.99 -4.93 -35.71
C VAL A 708 -12.07 -3.92 -34.57
N ILE A 709 -11.01 -3.85 -33.78
CA ILE A 709 -10.92 -3.11 -32.51
C ILE A 709 -9.83 -2.03 -32.65
N ASP A 710 -10.16 -0.79 -32.30
CA ASP A 710 -9.20 0.31 -32.19
C ASP A 710 -8.34 0.11 -30.92
N ILE A 711 -7.01 0.06 -31.05
CA ILE A 711 -6.08 -0.07 -29.92
C ILE A 711 -5.87 1.31 -29.30
N ILE A 712 -6.17 1.46 -28.02
CA ILE A 712 -6.01 2.71 -27.25
C ILE A 712 -4.75 2.68 -26.39
N LYS A 713 -4.44 1.53 -25.79
CA LYS A 713 -3.21 1.33 -24.99
C LYS A 713 -2.79 -0.13 -25.06
N GLU A 714 -1.53 -0.37 -25.35
CA GLU A 714 -0.88 -1.68 -25.16
C GLU A 714 -0.25 -1.73 -23.77
N ASP A 715 -0.41 -2.86 -23.07
CA ASP A 715 0.13 -3.07 -21.73
C ASP A 715 1.03 -4.32 -21.69
N PRO A 716 2.20 -4.27 -21.01
CA PRO A 716 3.11 -5.42 -20.90
C PRO A 716 2.50 -6.64 -20.19
N SER A 717 1.40 -6.48 -19.45
CA SER A 717 0.65 -7.58 -18.82
C SER A 717 -0.08 -8.51 -19.81
N GLY A 718 -0.15 -8.16 -21.09
CA GLY A 718 -0.89 -8.90 -22.12
C GLY A 718 -2.37 -8.50 -22.26
N TRP A 719 -2.85 -7.55 -21.44
CA TRP A 719 -4.20 -7.01 -21.53
C TRP A 719 -4.19 -5.61 -22.16
N TRP A 720 -4.71 -5.49 -23.36
CA TRP A 720 -4.74 -4.22 -24.09
C TRP A 720 -6.05 -3.47 -23.83
N THR A 721 -6.00 -2.14 -23.80
CA THR A 721 -7.20 -1.30 -23.80
C THR A 721 -7.58 -0.97 -25.23
N GLY A 722 -8.83 -1.19 -25.61
CA GLY A 722 -9.30 -0.87 -26.97
C GLY A 722 -10.76 -0.46 -27.00
N ARG A 723 -11.23 -0.15 -28.22
CA ARG A 723 -12.59 0.32 -28.46
C ARG A 723 -13.23 -0.43 -29.64
N LEU A 724 -14.45 -0.91 -29.39
CA LEU A 724 -15.29 -1.61 -30.37
C LEU A 724 -16.72 -1.11 -30.24
N ARG A 725 -17.34 -0.74 -31.37
CA ARG A 725 -18.77 -0.34 -31.46
C ARG A 725 -19.17 0.74 -30.41
N GLY A 726 -18.25 1.65 -30.08
CA GLY A 726 -18.44 2.73 -29.11
C GLY A 726 -18.19 2.38 -27.65
N LYS A 727 -18.04 1.09 -27.29
CA LYS A 727 -17.58 0.65 -25.96
C LYS A 727 -16.06 0.61 -25.90
N GLN A 728 -15.50 0.86 -24.71
CA GLN A 728 -14.06 0.78 -24.44
C GLN A 728 -13.84 -0.10 -23.20
N GLY A 729 -12.82 -0.95 -23.24
CA GLY A 729 -12.48 -1.87 -22.16
C GLY A 729 -11.18 -2.64 -22.43
N LEU A 730 -10.84 -3.54 -21.51
CA LEU A 730 -9.68 -4.43 -21.58
C LEU A 730 -9.97 -5.70 -22.39
N PHE A 731 -8.97 -6.19 -23.12
CA PHE A 731 -9.04 -7.47 -23.83
C PHE A 731 -7.67 -8.18 -23.87
N PRO A 732 -7.63 -9.52 -23.89
CA PRO A 732 -6.37 -10.27 -23.94
C PRO A 732 -5.76 -10.24 -25.35
N ASN A 733 -4.48 -9.87 -25.45
CA ASN A 733 -3.82 -9.61 -26.72
C ASN A 733 -3.63 -10.86 -27.60
N ASN A 734 -3.58 -12.06 -27.00
CA ASN A 734 -3.47 -13.33 -27.71
C ASN A 734 -4.78 -13.78 -28.38
N TYR A 735 -5.87 -13.02 -28.25
CA TYR A 735 -7.13 -13.23 -28.98
C TYR A 735 -7.22 -12.40 -30.27
N VAL A 736 -6.22 -11.57 -30.58
CA VAL A 736 -6.23 -10.68 -31.75
C VAL A 736 -4.93 -10.77 -32.57
N THR A 737 -4.97 -10.26 -33.81
CA THR A 737 -3.78 -9.87 -34.58
C THR A 737 -3.86 -8.39 -34.92
N LYS A 738 -2.73 -7.66 -34.90
CA LYS A 738 -2.68 -6.29 -35.46
C LYS A 738 -2.93 -6.33 -36.98
N ILE A 739 -3.44 -5.24 -37.53
CA ILE A 739 -3.73 -5.03 -38.96
C ILE A 739 -3.26 -3.65 -39.43
#